data_AF-A0A2N6ETN8-F1
#
_entry.id   AF-A0A2N6ETN8-F1
#
_cell.length_a   1.000
_cell.length_b   1.000
_cell.length_c   1.000
_cell.angle_alpha   90.00
_cell.angle_beta   90.00
_cell.angle_gamma   90.00
#
_symmetry.space_group_name_H-M   'P 1'
#
loop_
_entity.id
_entity.type
_entity.pdbx_description
1 polymer ?
#
loop_
_entity_poly.entity_id
_entity_poly.type
_entity_poly.pdbx_seq_one_letter_code
_entity_poly.pdbx_strand_id
1 'polypeptide(L)'
;MPKYHLICGNPAFLFGCADGQNPAQGSILYGMHKNKMHRKGVIAMKRAVFLLGILFMVMCIGILPAVAGKPIGKGEGKDKDGDGYSKPQDCDDRDPAINPAATEILYNLIDENCNGMADDIIDADGDGYTSDIDCDDADASINPGAAEICGDAVDQDCSGADLNCSSDPDDIDDDGDGFTENQGDCNDSDPLINPAATEIPYNLIDENCNGMADDIIDVDGDGYTSEVDCDDTDTSINPGAAEICDDGIDQDCNGEDLVCPIDPNDVDNDGDGFTENHGDCNDSNPLINPDATEITDNGIDENCNGMADDTQTYSDNHFNNPNCLQCHTSEAKDVHASVHYQWQGDTPYMTNGGSPQGKFTDAVNSYCINIMGNWGGCSSCHVGKGAMPEPVATQAQLENIDCLKCHSEPGVLPTRVDCLTCHAKAGGGDAVKRGDLALATGSTSDRNYDVHMATTGADLQCRSCHTTQNHRIAGKGSDLRPTDLDVAVECSNCHTDTPHSSSTTNRHTARVACQTCHIPVYAKNAADTTASEATETHRTWLSSHATAPPFHPAADKANDLIPAYRFWNGYSDNYLLGDVAVMDMATGAYPTSRPEGAVSDSGSKLYPFKYKTAEQPMMIGTQQLIALDTSVYFMSADAATATASGLANMGFAESTPYEWVMTDTYQLLNHQVSPREQALQCSSCHLTTGRMDLQGGLGYAPSRPQSTCASACHSGSKAAEWQYGNWGEFTSRHDKHINEKGAECVDCHDFNR
;
A
#
# COMPACT_ATOMS: atom_id res chain seq x y z
N MET A 1 -39.06 30.28 -17.29
CA MET A 1 -39.82 31.53 -16.99
C MET A 1 -40.65 31.27 -15.75
N PRO A 2 -40.96 32.26 -14.89
CA PRO A 2 -40.67 33.71 -14.98
C PRO A 2 -39.20 34.02 -14.60
N LYS A 3 -38.51 35.07 -15.07
CA LYS A 3 -38.81 36.51 -15.30
C LYS A 3 -38.92 37.36 -14.04
N TYR A 4 -37.79 37.90 -13.58
CA TYR A 4 -37.66 39.29 -13.12
C TYR A 4 -36.40 39.93 -13.75
N HIS A 5 -36.38 41.26 -13.85
CA HIS A 5 -35.37 42.04 -14.59
C HIS A 5 -34.37 42.76 -13.67
N LEU A 6 -33.18 43.02 -14.21
CA LEU A 6 -32.17 43.94 -13.68
C LEU A 6 -32.71 45.39 -13.61
N ILE A 7 -32.06 46.27 -12.84
CA ILE A 7 -31.17 47.32 -13.40
C ILE A 7 -30.40 48.10 -12.30
N CYS A 8 -29.07 48.05 -12.44
CA CYS A 8 -27.98 48.98 -12.15
C CYS A 8 -28.04 50.07 -11.05
N GLY A 9 -26.88 50.22 -10.38
CA GLY A 9 -26.47 51.40 -9.61
C GLY A 9 -24.97 51.45 -9.30
N ASN A 10 -24.12 51.53 -10.34
CA ASN A 10 -22.68 51.88 -10.24
C ASN A 10 -22.52 53.34 -10.75
N PRO A 11 -21.52 54.18 -10.38
CA PRO A 11 -20.07 53.92 -10.52
C PRO A 11 -19.27 54.37 -9.25
N ALA A 12 -17.93 54.41 -9.13
CA ALA A 12 -16.74 54.32 -10.01
C ALA A 12 -15.50 53.93 -9.12
N PHE A 13 -14.24 53.71 -9.54
CA PHE A 13 -13.47 54.00 -10.76
C PHE A 13 -12.13 53.19 -10.78
N LEU A 14 -11.69 52.71 -11.97
CA LEU A 14 -10.30 52.70 -12.53
C LEU A 14 -9.13 51.94 -11.83
N PHE A 15 -8.11 51.37 -12.50
CA PHE A 15 -7.69 51.13 -13.92
C PHE A 15 -7.17 49.67 -14.00
N GLY A 16 -7.12 48.87 -15.09
CA GLY A 16 -6.76 49.08 -16.52
C GLY A 16 -5.42 48.37 -16.81
N CYS A 17 -5.15 47.58 -17.87
CA CYS A 17 -5.79 47.30 -19.18
C CYS A 17 -5.40 45.86 -19.66
N ALA A 18 -6.28 45.08 -20.33
CA ALA A 18 -6.41 44.82 -21.80
C ALA A 18 -5.25 44.01 -22.45
N ASP A 19 -5.37 43.16 -23.48
CA ASP A 19 -6.45 42.43 -24.23
C ASP A 19 -5.71 41.38 -25.14
N GLY A 20 -6.27 40.34 -25.77
CA GLY A 20 -7.65 39.79 -25.83
C GLY A 20 -7.88 38.91 -27.10
N GLN A 21 -9.05 38.25 -27.20
CA GLN A 21 -9.66 37.55 -28.37
C GLN A 21 -9.41 36.03 -28.65
N ASN A 22 -10.55 35.32 -28.76
CA ASN A 22 -10.84 34.01 -29.37
C ASN A 22 -11.93 34.28 -30.43
N PRO A 23 -12.07 33.56 -31.59
CA PRO A 23 -13.11 32.50 -31.68
C PRO A 23 -12.97 31.43 -32.81
N ALA A 24 -13.55 30.23 -32.60
CA ALA A 24 -14.48 29.47 -33.51
C ALA A 24 -14.54 27.97 -33.10
N GLN A 25 -15.64 27.41 -32.56
CA GLN A 25 -16.93 27.03 -33.19
C GLN A 25 -16.88 25.91 -34.27
N GLY A 26 -17.53 24.76 -33.98
CA GLY A 26 -17.98 23.80 -35.00
C GLY A 26 -18.25 22.38 -34.50
N SER A 27 -19.51 22.04 -34.15
CA SER A 27 -19.94 20.69 -33.77
C SER A 27 -21.00 20.11 -34.71
N ILE A 28 -20.80 18.90 -35.24
CA ILE A 28 -21.79 18.14 -36.05
C ILE A 28 -21.73 16.62 -35.74
N LEU A 29 -22.91 15.99 -35.71
CA LEU A 29 -23.19 14.55 -35.47
C LEU A 29 -23.22 13.70 -36.76
N TYR A 30 -23.41 12.38 -36.59
CA TYR A 30 -23.46 11.29 -37.59
C TYR A 30 -22.08 10.79 -38.08
N GLY A 31 -21.86 9.50 -38.36
CA GLY A 31 -22.76 8.34 -38.21
C GLY A 31 -22.57 7.27 -39.28
N MET A 32 -22.31 6.03 -38.84
CA MET A 32 -22.41 4.76 -39.58
C MET A 32 -21.35 4.32 -40.63
N HIS A 33 -21.07 3.01 -40.54
CA HIS A 33 -20.72 2.05 -41.60
C HIS A 33 -19.28 1.86 -42.12
N LYS A 34 -18.65 0.81 -41.57
CA LYS A 34 -18.07 -0.37 -42.29
C LYS A 34 -17.65 -0.15 -43.77
N ASN A 35 -16.36 -0.34 -44.07
CA ASN A 35 -15.96 -1.57 -44.78
C ASN A 35 -14.44 -1.88 -44.81
N LYS A 36 -14.15 -3.17 -44.96
CA LYS A 36 -12.81 -3.75 -45.20
C LYS A 36 -12.29 -3.36 -46.60
N MET A 37 -10.96 -3.21 -46.77
CA MET A 37 -10.13 -4.23 -47.46
C MET A 37 -8.66 -3.84 -47.73
N HIS A 38 -7.75 -4.73 -47.29
CA HIS A 38 -6.57 -5.25 -48.00
C HIS A 38 -5.53 -4.36 -48.74
N ARG A 39 -4.31 -4.37 -48.14
CA ARG A 39 -3.05 -4.98 -48.64
C ARG A 39 -2.36 -4.49 -49.94
N LYS A 40 -1.04 -4.28 -49.81
CA LYS A 40 0.03 -4.09 -50.83
C LYS A 40 0.06 -2.67 -51.44
N GLY A 41 1.20 -2.00 -51.65
CA GLY A 41 2.62 -2.35 -51.42
C GLY A 41 3.51 -1.83 -52.58
N VAL A 42 4.84 -1.72 -52.34
CA VAL A 42 5.94 -1.47 -53.32
C VAL A 42 6.29 0.00 -53.67
N ILE A 43 7.34 0.52 -53.01
CA ILE A 43 8.63 1.03 -53.55
C ILE A 43 8.62 1.79 -54.91
N ALA A 44 9.16 3.04 -54.97
CA ALA A 44 10.33 3.42 -55.82
C ALA A 44 10.66 4.95 -55.97
N MET A 45 11.96 5.26 -55.83
CA MET A 45 12.78 6.24 -56.61
C MET A 45 12.64 7.79 -56.53
N LYS A 46 13.63 8.40 -55.85
CA LYS A 46 14.67 9.36 -56.33
C LYS A 46 14.36 10.48 -57.35
N ARG A 47 14.78 11.72 -57.01
CA ARG A 47 15.47 12.79 -57.82
C ARG A 47 15.58 14.08 -56.96
N ALA A 48 16.51 15.03 -57.08
CA ALA A 48 17.82 15.19 -57.77
C ALA A 48 18.47 16.54 -57.33
N VAL A 49 19.60 16.98 -57.96
CA VAL A 49 20.25 18.35 -57.90
C VAL A 49 21.27 18.54 -56.74
N PHE A 50 22.51 19.07 -56.86
CA PHE A 50 23.37 19.54 -57.98
C PHE A 50 24.91 19.47 -57.64
N LEU A 51 25.75 19.54 -58.69
CA LEU A 51 27.20 19.93 -58.87
C LEU A 51 27.94 20.71 -57.73
N LEU A 52 29.30 20.75 -57.57
CA LEU A 52 30.44 20.67 -58.53
C LEU A 52 31.86 20.59 -57.83
N GLY A 53 32.85 19.85 -58.39
CA GLY A 53 34.34 20.03 -58.18
C GLY A 53 35.09 18.90 -57.41
N ILE A 54 36.11 18.12 -57.85
CA ILE A 54 37.33 18.25 -58.73
C ILE A 54 38.57 18.77 -57.93
N LEU A 55 39.78 18.16 -57.83
CA LEU A 55 40.53 17.11 -58.59
C LEU A 55 41.62 16.33 -57.75
N PHE A 56 42.21 15.29 -58.37
CA PHE A 56 43.28 14.32 -58.01
C PHE A 56 44.66 14.79 -57.42
N MET A 57 45.16 13.99 -56.44
CA MET A 57 46.34 13.06 -56.48
C MET A 57 47.69 13.43 -57.17
N VAL A 58 48.84 13.12 -56.53
CA VAL A 58 50.03 12.40 -57.12
C VAL A 58 51.17 12.07 -56.11
N MET A 59 51.88 10.97 -56.38
CA MET A 59 53.02 10.32 -55.68
C MET A 59 54.29 11.17 -55.43
N CYS A 60 55.15 10.79 -54.44
CA CYS A 60 56.40 10.02 -54.70
C CYS A 60 57.25 9.60 -53.45
N ILE A 61 58.18 8.66 -53.68
CA ILE A 61 59.02 7.94 -52.70
C ILE A 61 60.48 8.48 -52.69
N GLY A 62 61.23 8.45 -51.57
CA GLY A 62 62.68 8.77 -51.63
C GLY A 62 63.60 8.77 -50.38
N ILE A 63 63.96 7.58 -49.86
CA ILE A 63 65.33 7.14 -49.43
C ILE A 63 66.14 7.89 -48.33
N LEU A 64 66.72 7.08 -47.40
CA LEU A 64 67.68 7.31 -46.28
C LEU A 64 69.10 7.81 -46.71
N PRO A 65 70.14 8.02 -45.85
CA PRO A 65 70.29 7.82 -44.38
C PRO A 65 71.00 8.96 -43.58
N ALA A 66 71.23 8.73 -42.28
CA ALA A 66 71.87 9.65 -41.32
C ALA A 66 73.43 9.64 -41.29
N VAL A 67 74.04 10.76 -40.86
CA VAL A 67 75.37 10.85 -40.20
C VAL A 67 75.35 12.01 -39.17
N ALA A 68 75.94 11.81 -37.99
CA ALA A 68 76.04 12.82 -36.93
C ALA A 68 77.37 13.61 -36.95
N GLY A 69 77.33 14.89 -36.55
CA GLY A 69 78.52 15.74 -36.34
C GLY A 69 78.17 17.11 -35.72
N LYS A 70 78.82 17.48 -34.60
CA LYS A 70 78.48 18.62 -33.73
C LYS A 70 79.47 19.82 -33.90
N PRO A 71 79.31 20.93 -33.15
CA PRO A 71 78.96 22.32 -33.55
C PRO A 71 80.19 23.16 -34.03
N ILE A 72 80.23 24.50 -34.25
CA ILE A 72 79.49 25.69 -33.73
C ILE A 72 79.59 26.84 -34.75
N GLY A 73 78.65 27.81 -34.79
CA GLY A 73 79.05 29.23 -34.96
C GLY A 73 78.23 30.21 -35.84
N LYS A 74 77.21 30.84 -35.25
CA LYS A 74 76.67 32.21 -35.49
C LYS A 74 76.04 32.61 -36.83
N GLY A 75 74.77 33.01 -36.72
CA GLY A 75 74.03 33.90 -37.63
C GLY A 75 72.73 34.29 -36.93
N GLU A 76 72.76 35.35 -36.12
CA GLU A 76 71.65 35.77 -35.26
C GLU A 76 70.45 36.25 -36.12
N GLY A 77 69.28 35.64 -35.90
CA GLY A 77 68.00 36.16 -36.41
C GLY A 77 67.74 37.52 -35.80
N LYS A 78 67.23 38.46 -36.61
CA LYS A 78 66.77 39.75 -36.08
C LYS A 78 65.29 39.64 -35.78
N ASP A 79 65.00 39.42 -34.50
CA ASP A 79 63.82 39.94 -33.80
C ASP A 79 63.48 41.33 -34.38
N LYS A 80 62.27 41.48 -34.92
CA LYS A 80 61.83 42.68 -35.67
C LYS A 80 60.76 43.50 -34.97
N ASP A 81 60.02 42.92 -34.05
CA ASP A 81 58.94 43.53 -33.28
C ASP A 81 59.33 43.80 -31.82
N GLY A 82 60.31 43.07 -31.29
CA GLY A 82 60.98 43.30 -30.02
C GLY A 82 60.50 42.42 -28.87
N ASP A 83 59.84 41.29 -29.13
CA ASP A 83 59.34 40.39 -28.09
C ASP A 83 60.42 39.46 -27.48
N GLY A 84 61.58 39.34 -28.14
CA GLY A 84 62.71 38.50 -27.72
C GLY A 84 62.84 37.16 -28.46
N TYR A 85 61.89 36.82 -29.34
CA TYR A 85 61.93 35.67 -30.22
C TYR A 85 62.37 36.08 -31.64
N SER A 86 62.65 35.10 -32.51
CA SER A 86 62.97 35.35 -33.92
C SER A 86 62.90 34.06 -34.73
N LYS A 87 62.85 34.17 -36.07
CA LYS A 87 62.85 32.99 -36.94
C LYS A 87 64.13 32.15 -36.79
N PRO A 88 64.02 30.81 -36.67
CA PRO A 88 62.84 30.00 -37.00
C PRO A 88 61.89 29.67 -35.84
N GLN A 89 62.17 30.08 -34.61
CA GLN A 89 61.28 29.80 -33.47
C GLN A 89 59.95 30.52 -33.60
N ASP A 90 59.99 31.76 -34.04
CA ASP A 90 58.81 32.61 -34.15
C ASP A 90 58.20 32.54 -35.57
N CYS A 91 56.90 32.33 -35.63
CA CYS A 91 56.13 32.05 -36.83
C CYS A 91 55.66 33.32 -37.59
N ASP A 92 55.60 34.51 -36.96
CA ASP A 92 55.54 35.81 -37.67
C ASP A 92 56.27 36.98 -36.98
N ASP A 93 57.61 36.87 -36.93
CA ASP A 93 58.72 37.82 -36.69
C ASP A 93 58.55 39.23 -37.31
N ARG A 94 57.43 39.85 -36.97
CA ARG A 94 56.84 41.17 -37.29
C ARG A 94 55.67 41.54 -36.36
N ASP A 95 54.99 40.58 -35.73
CA ASP A 95 53.88 40.80 -34.81
C ASP A 95 54.23 40.22 -33.42
N PRO A 96 54.47 41.08 -32.39
CA PRO A 96 54.93 40.63 -31.07
C PRO A 96 53.85 39.89 -30.25
N ALA A 97 52.67 39.64 -30.81
CA ALA A 97 51.65 38.78 -30.25
C ALA A 97 51.75 37.31 -30.71
N ILE A 98 52.55 37.00 -31.75
CA ILE A 98 52.66 35.68 -32.36
C ILE A 98 54.08 35.15 -32.13
N ASN A 99 54.28 34.37 -31.07
CA ASN A 99 55.58 33.79 -30.70
C ASN A 99 55.42 32.56 -29.78
N PRO A 100 56.47 31.74 -29.58
CA PRO A 100 56.42 30.52 -28.74
C PRO A 100 56.11 30.66 -27.25
N ALA A 101 55.83 31.87 -26.76
CA ALA A 101 55.36 32.14 -25.41
C ALA A 101 54.06 32.95 -25.37
N ALA A 102 53.43 33.21 -26.53
CA ALA A 102 52.07 33.69 -26.63
C ALA A 102 51.10 32.63 -26.06
N THR A 103 49.91 33.09 -25.69
CA THR A 103 48.80 32.23 -25.28
C THR A 103 47.78 32.24 -26.40
N GLU A 104 47.34 31.06 -26.82
CA GLU A 104 46.42 30.91 -27.96
C GLU A 104 45.10 31.64 -27.73
N ILE A 105 44.58 32.28 -28.79
CA ILE A 105 43.33 33.02 -28.80
C ILE A 105 42.32 32.24 -29.66
N LEU A 106 41.60 31.33 -29.02
CA LEU A 106 40.70 30.36 -29.65
C LEU A 106 39.73 30.95 -30.69
N TYR A 107 39.47 30.15 -31.72
CA TYR A 107 38.51 30.34 -32.81
C TYR A 107 38.87 31.45 -33.79
N ASN A 108 40.17 31.74 -33.94
CA ASN A 108 40.64 32.80 -34.83
C ASN A 108 41.47 32.28 -36.05
N LEU A 109 41.85 30.99 -36.03
CA LEU A 109 42.62 30.29 -37.08
C LEU A 109 44.07 30.81 -37.27
N ILE A 110 44.71 31.32 -36.22
CA ILE A 110 46.11 31.77 -36.20
C ILE A 110 46.85 31.07 -35.05
N ASP A 111 47.89 30.30 -35.40
CA ASP A 111 48.85 29.67 -34.48
C ASP A 111 49.67 30.74 -33.76
N GLU A 112 49.13 31.32 -32.68
CA GLU A 112 49.81 32.38 -31.92
C GLU A 112 51.04 31.85 -31.20
N ASN A 113 50.93 30.65 -30.60
CA ASN A 113 52.01 30.03 -29.85
C ASN A 113 53.04 29.27 -30.71
N CYS A 114 52.91 29.32 -32.04
CA CYS A 114 53.83 28.75 -33.03
C CYS A 114 54.12 27.24 -32.83
N ASN A 115 53.17 26.47 -32.30
CA ASN A 115 53.35 25.02 -32.06
C ASN A 115 53.11 24.16 -33.33
N GLY A 116 52.48 24.75 -34.36
CA GLY A 116 52.10 24.08 -35.60
C GLY A 116 50.61 23.74 -35.74
N MET A 117 49.77 24.16 -34.78
CA MET A 117 48.31 24.02 -34.75
C MET A 117 47.71 25.43 -34.59
N ALA A 118 46.75 25.80 -35.44
CA ALA A 118 46.28 27.20 -35.56
C ALA A 118 44.97 27.51 -34.82
N ASP A 119 44.49 26.51 -34.09
CA ASP A 119 43.51 26.51 -33.02
C ASP A 119 43.80 25.13 -32.39
N ASP A 120 44.24 25.08 -31.12
CA ASP A 120 44.54 23.81 -30.48
C ASP A 120 43.24 22.97 -30.44
N ILE A 121 43.32 21.70 -30.87
CA ILE A 121 42.21 20.75 -30.83
C ILE A 121 41.92 20.46 -29.36
N ILE A 122 40.89 21.12 -28.85
CA ILE A 122 40.49 21.12 -27.44
C ILE A 122 39.26 20.22 -27.30
N ASP A 123 39.24 19.57 -26.14
CA ASP A 123 38.14 18.88 -25.46
C ASP A 123 37.69 19.90 -24.39
N ALA A 124 36.63 20.69 -24.67
CA ALA A 124 36.35 21.89 -23.87
C ALA A 124 35.43 21.64 -22.66
N ASP A 125 34.69 20.54 -22.67
CA ASP A 125 33.86 20.07 -21.55
C ASP A 125 34.52 18.94 -20.73
N GLY A 126 35.48 18.20 -21.30
CA GLY A 126 36.33 17.23 -20.62
C GLY A 126 35.94 15.75 -20.81
N ASP A 127 35.12 15.42 -21.81
CA ASP A 127 34.61 14.05 -22.03
C ASP A 127 35.57 13.10 -22.77
N GLY A 128 36.65 13.63 -23.36
CA GLY A 128 37.68 12.89 -24.08
C GLY A 128 37.49 12.81 -25.60
N TYR A 129 36.41 13.38 -26.14
CA TYR A 129 36.27 13.77 -27.53
C TYR A 129 36.75 15.21 -27.71
N THR A 130 36.94 15.63 -28.96
CA THR A 130 37.52 16.93 -29.27
C THR A 130 36.74 17.59 -30.40
N SER A 131 36.67 18.91 -30.40
CA SER A 131 36.02 19.81 -31.39
C SER A 131 36.16 19.50 -32.90
N ASP A 132 37.01 18.57 -33.34
CA ASP A 132 37.09 18.08 -34.72
C ASP A 132 36.24 16.81 -35.00
N ILE A 133 35.76 16.17 -33.94
CA ILE A 133 35.01 14.90 -33.90
C ILE A 133 33.69 15.09 -33.14
N ASP A 134 33.69 15.96 -32.14
CA ASP A 134 32.54 16.33 -31.34
C ASP A 134 31.55 17.24 -32.11
N CYS A 135 30.24 17.11 -31.83
CA CYS A 135 29.20 17.92 -32.47
C CYS A 135 28.65 19.06 -31.60
N ASP A 136 28.89 19.07 -30.28
CA ASP A 136 28.74 20.23 -29.40
C ASP A 136 29.76 20.17 -28.23
N ASP A 137 31.05 20.45 -28.56
CA ASP A 137 32.27 20.48 -27.70
C ASP A 137 32.21 21.42 -26.46
N ALA A 138 31.02 21.85 -26.06
CA ALA A 138 30.72 22.58 -24.84
C ALA A 138 29.73 21.81 -23.92
N ASP A 139 29.28 20.62 -24.31
CA ASP A 139 28.34 19.76 -23.59
C ASP A 139 28.78 18.28 -23.68
N ALA A 140 29.45 17.81 -22.62
CA ALA A 140 29.98 16.44 -22.44
C ALA A 140 28.93 15.30 -22.55
N SER A 141 27.66 15.62 -22.79
CA SER A 141 26.59 14.66 -23.08
C SER A 141 26.31 14.45 -24.57
N ILE A 142 26.92 15.24 -25.46
CA ILE A 142 26.70 15.24 -26.93
C ILE A 142 28.02 14.94 -27.64
N ASN A 143 28.38 13.66 -27.74
CA ASN A 143 29.63 13.21 -28.36
C ASN A 143 29.47 11.87 -29.09
N PRO A 144 30.39 11.45 -29.98
CA PRO A 144 30.29 10.18 -30.71
C PRO A 144 30.39 8.88 -29.89
N GLY A 145 30.45 8.97 -28.56
CA GLY A 145 30.29 7.86 -27.61
C GLY A 145 29.03 7.92 -26.77
N ALA A 146 28.24 9.00 -26.85
CA ALA A 146 27.02 9.20 -26.08
C ALA A 146 25.91 8.21 -26.47
N ALA A 147 24.95 8.05 -25.56
CA ALA A 147 23.75 7.28 -25.80
C ALA A 147 22.67 8.18 -26.39
N GLU A 148 22.13 7.78 -27.53
CA GLU A 148 21.14 8.55 -28.29
C GLU A 148 19.74 8.50 -27.62
N ILE A 149 19.16 9.67 -27.35
CA ILE A 149 17.82 9.83 -26.77
C ILE A 149 16.82 10.01 -27.91
N CYS A 150 16.11 8.93 -28.26
CA CYS A 150 15.26 8.94 -29.44
C CYS A 150 14.16 10.01 -29.36
N GLY A 151 13.98 10.78 -30.44
CA GLY A 151 12.83 11.67 -30.65
C GLY A 151 12.85 13.02 -29.92
N ASP A 152 13.94 13.38 -29.23
CA ASP A 152 14.09 14.69 -28.55
C ASP A 152 14.54 15.82 -29.50
N ALA A 153 14.88 15.48 -30.76
CA ALA A 153 15.40 16.32 -31.82
C ALA A 153 16.85 16.85 -31.63
N VAL A 154 17.62 16.24 -30.74
CA VAL A 154 19.07 16.35 -30.62
C VAL A 154 19.71 15.05 -31.17
N ASP A 155 21.00 15.10 -31.54
CA ASP A 155 21.78 14.03 -32.17
C ASP A 155 22.97 13.78 -31.24
N GLN A 156 22.72 13.12 -30.10
CA GLN A 156 23.70 13.01 -29.00
C GLN A 156 24.91 12.19 -29.43
N ASP A 157 24.71 11.11 -30.20
CA ASP A 157 25.80 10.25 -30.69
C ASP A 157 26.53 10.81 -31.94
N CYS A 158 26.19 12.03 -32.35
CA CYS A 158 26.70 12.71 -33.55
C CYS A 158 26.63 11.86 -34.85
N SER A 159 25.74 10.87 -34.94
CA SER A 159 25.60 10.02 -36.13
C SER A 159 24.98 10.75 -37.33
N GLY A 160 24.42 11.93 -37.10
CA GLY A 160 24.00 12.91 -38.09
C GLY A 160 22.49 13.09 -38.21
N ALA A 161 21.70 12.51 -37.28
CA ALA A 161 20.29 12.79 -37.04
C ALA A 161 19.71 11.92 -35.90
N ASP A 162 19.02 12.60 -34.97
CA ASP A 162 18.02 12.08 -34.01
C ASP A 162 17.40 10.73 -34.44
N LEU A 163 17.66 9.70 -33.63
CA LEU A 163 17.09 8.37 -33.78
C LEU A 163 15.55 8.39 -33.70
N ASN A 164 14.89 7.99 -34.79
CA ASN A 164 13.44 7.94 -34.83
C ASN A 164 12.87 6.78 -33.99
N CYS A 165 12.22 7.08 -32.86
CA CYS A 165 11.47 6.11 -32.05
C CYS A 165 10.40 5.38 -32.88
N SER A 166 10.67 4.13 -33.27
CA SER A 166 9.69 3.29 -33.95
C SER A 166 9.98 1.80 -33.76
N SER A 167 9.19 1.22 -32.86
CA SER A 167 8.91 -0.22 -32.66
C SER A 167 9.94 -1.05 -31.92
N ASP A 168 10.23 -0.66 -30.68
CA ASP A 168 10.31 -1.64 -29.59
C ASP A 168 8.98 -1.63 -28.80
N PRO A 169 8.40 -2.77 -28.39
CA PRO A 169 7.27 -2.79 -27.44
C PRO A 169 7.67 -2.52 -26.00
N ASP A 170 8.97 -2.60 -25.67
CA ASP A 170 9.53 -2.46 -24.32
C ASP A 170 10.10 -1.02 -24.16
N ASP A 171 9.34 -0.02 -24.64
CA ASP A 171 9.67 1.42 -24.66
C ASP A 171 8.38 2.24 -24.51
N ILE A 172 7.67 1.96 -23.41
CA ILE A 172 6.41 2.59 -23.02
C ILE A 172 6.54 2.87 -21.53
N ASP A 173 6.60 4.16 -21.18
CA ASP A 173 6.39 4.72 -19.83
C ASP A 173 5.06 4.15 -19.27
N ASP A 174 5.17 3.02 -18.56
CA ASP A 174 4.04 2.13 -18.23
C ASP A 174 3.37 2.56 -16.91
N ASP A 175 4.06 3.35 -16.08
CA ASP A 175 3.53 3.99 -14.86
C ASP A 175 3.26 5.51 -14.95
N GLY A 176 3.91 6.23 -15.86
CA GLY A 176 3.64 7.64 -16.15
C GLY A 176 4.56 8.65 -15.45
N ASP A 177 5.73 8.27 -14.94
CA ASP A 177 6.67 9.19 -14.29
C ASP A 177 7.54 10.00 -15.28
N GLY A 178 7.68 9.51 -16.51
CA GLY A 178 8.43 10.15 -17.60
C GLY A 178 9.78 9.52 -17.94
N PHE A 179 10.12 8.38 -17.33
CA PHE A 179 11.22 7.49 -17.76
C PHE A 179 10.66 6.23 -18.45
N THR A 180 11.55 5.43 -19.05
CA THR A 180 11.25 4.09 -19.61
C THR A 180 12.41 3.14 -19.31
N GLU A 181 12.23 1.82 -19.48
CA GLU A 181 13.31 0.82 -19.35
C GLU A 181 14.58 1.19 -20.17
N ASN A 182 14.42 1.90 -21.30
CA ASN A 182 15.56 2.35 -22.14
C ASN A 182 16.17 3.68 -21.71
N GLN A 183 15.45 4.48 -20.90
CA GLN A 183 15.92 5.76 -20.34
C GLN A 183 16.60 5.59 -18.97
N GLY A 184 16.82 4.35 -18.54
CA GLY A 184 17.50 4.00 -17.29
C GLY A 184 16.55 3.57 -16.18
N ASP A 185 15.24 3.49 -16.45
CA ASP A 185 14.28 2.99 -15.48
C ASP A 185 14.55 1.50 -15.16
N CYS A 186 14.78 1.21 -13.89
CA CYS A 186 15.02 -0.14 -13.40
C CYS A 186 13.74 -0.85 -12.94
N ASN A 187 12.60 -0.16 -12.91
CA ASN A 187 11.26 -0.67 -12.69
C ASN A 187 10.16 0.25 -13.25
N ASP A 188 10.00 0.26 -14.59
CA ASP A 188 8.99 0.96 -15.45
C ASP A 188 7.53 0.52 -15.16
N SER A 189 7.20 0.31 -13.89
CA SER A 189 5.89 -0.06 -13.36
C SER A 189 5.65 0.45 -11.92
N ASP A 190 6.62 1.18 -11.35
CA ASP A 190 6.52 1.85 -10.05
C ASP A 190 7.16 3.25 -10.14
N PRO A 191 6.35 4.35 -10.17
CA PRO A 191 6.78 5.72 -10.47
C PRO A 191 7.59 6.39 -9.34
N LEU A 192 8.17 5.57 -8.47
CA LEU A 192 9.04 5.90 -7.35
C LEU A 192 10.44 5.30 -7.50
N ILE A 193 10.67 4.44 -8.50
CA ILE A 193 11.94 3.77 -8.78
C ILE A 193 12.34 4.15 -10.21
N ASN A 194 13.14 5.20 -10.35
CA ASN A 194 13.57 5.77 -11.63
C ASN A 194 14.86 6.59 -11.46
N PRO A 195 15.61 6.93 -12.53
CA PRO A 195 16.87 7.68 -12.45
C PRO A 195 16.85 9.05 -11.76
N ALA A 196 15.67 9.61 -11.44
CA ALA A 196 15.50 10.87 -10.72
C ALA A 196 14.87 10.70 -9.32
N ALA A 197 14.62 9.47 -8.88
CA ALA A 197 14.15 9.18 -7.54
C ALA A 197 15.21 9.51 -6.47
N THR A 198 14.79 9.55 -5.21
CA THR A 198 15.68 9.75 -4.06
C THR A 198 15.73 8.45 -3.28
N GLU A 199 16.94 7.96 -3.02
CA GLU A 199 17.16 6.71 -2.30
C GLU A 199 16.48 6.71 -0.92
N ILE A 200 15.84 5.59 -0.57
CA ILE A 200 15.21 5.37 0.72
C ILE A 200 16.09 4.37 1.51
N PRO A 201 16.84 4.81 2.53
CA PRO A 201 17.79 3.97 3.24
C PRO A 201 17.20 2.66 3.77
N TYR A 202 18.01 1.61 3.75
CA TYR A 202 17.76 0.30 4.36
C TYR A 202 16.59 -0.52 3.79
N ASN A 203 16.02 -0.15 2.65
CA ASN A 203 14.95 -0.91 2.01
C ASN A 203 15.45 -1.99 1.02
N LEU A 204 16.74 -1.95 0.65
CA LEU A 204 17.40 -2.84 -0.32
C LEU A 204 16.86 -2.74 -1.76
N ILE A 205 16.38 -1.56 -2.15
CA ILE A 205 15.88 -1.22 -3.48
C ILE A 205 16.70 -0.02 -3.98
N ASP A 206 17.22 -0.15 -5.21
CA ASP A 206 17.93 0.92 -5.93
C ASP A 206 16.88 1.85 -6.53
N GLU A 207 16.33 2.77 -5.71
CA GLU A 207 15.29 3.70 -6.16
C GLU A 207 15.79 4.56 -7.31
N ASN A 208 17.02 5.06 -7.21
CA ASN A 208 17.58 5.98 -8.19
C ASN A 208 18.29 5.29 -9.38
N CYS A 209 18.18 3.97 -9.48
CA CYS A 209 18.71 3.12 -10.55
C CYS A 209 20.22 3.32 -10.86
N ASN A 210 21.04 3.73 -9.87
CA ASN A 210 22.48 3.97 -10.05
C ASN A 210 23.33 2.69 -9.97
N GLY A 211 22.74 1.57 -9.54
CA GLY A 211 23.40 0.29 -9.29
C GLY A 211 23.75 0.01 -7.83
N MET A 212 23.31 0.84 -6.88
CA MET A 212 23.55 0.71 -5.43
C MET A 212 22.23 0.84 -4.67
N ALA A 213 21.67 -0.31 -4.24
CA ALA A 213 20.36 -0.41 -3.57
C ALA A 213 20.33 0.00 -2.08
N ASP A 214 21.32 0.80 -1.67
CA ASP A 214 21.50 1.45 -0.37
C ASP A 214 22.79 2.28 -0.54
N ASP A 215 22.68 3.59 -0.76
CA ASP A 215 23.83 4.48 -0.82
C ASP A 215 24.51 4.58 0.58
N ILE A 216 25.82 4.80 0.63
CA ILE A 216 26.55 5.01 1.90
C ILE A 216 26.17 6.39 2.44
N ILE A 217 25.11 6.43 3.24
CA ILE A 217 24.52 7.63 3.82
C ILE A 217 24.95 7.75 5.30
N ASP A 218 25.06 9.00 5.75
CA ASP A 218 25.13 9.46 7.14
C ASP A 218 23.68 9.78 7.53
N VAL A 219 22.98 8.83 8.16
CA VAL A 219 21.50 8.89 8.30
C VAL A 219 21.06 9.84 9.43
N ASP A 220 21.87 9.98 10.48
CA ASP A 220 21.57 10.84 11.63
C ASP A 220 22.23 12.23 11.58
N GLY A 221 23.26 12.41 10.75
CA GLY A 221 23.93 13.67 10.47
C GLY A 221 25.13 13.99 11.37
N ASP A 222 25.72 13.01 12.07
CA ASP A 222 26.85 13.23 12.97
C ASP A 222 28.23 13.29 12.28
N GLY A 223 28.32 12.82 11.02
CA GLY A 223 29.51 12.82 10.18
C GLY A 223 30.25 11.47 10.07
N TYR A 224 29.72 10.41 10.69
CA TYR A 224 30.05 9.01 10.41
C TYR A 224 29.03 8.43 9.42
N THR A 225 29.24 7.19 8.96
CA THR A 225 28.33 6.50 8.04
C THR A 225 28.21 5.05 8.44
N SER A 226 27.14 4.38 8.04
CA SER A 226 26.86 2.95 8.22
C SER A 226 27.98 1.93 7.87
N GLU A 227 29.10 2.33 7.26
CA GLU A 227 30.31 1.47 7.14
C GLU A 227 31.18 1.44 8.42
N VAL A 228 31.10 2.48 9.24
CA VAL A 228 31.92 2.68 10.44
C VAL A 228 31.07 2.93 11.69
N ASP A 229 29.82 3.36 11.52
CA ASP A 229 28.88 3.51 12.60
C ASP A 229 28.26 2.17 13.02
N CYS A 230 28.10 1.98 14.33
CA CYS A 230 27.47 0.79 14.89
C CYS A 230 25.98 0.99 15.19
N ASP A 231 25.47 2.23 15.22
CA ASP A 231 24.05 2.58 15.10
C ASP A 231 23.91 3.94 14.39
N ASP A 232 24.02 3.92 13.05
CA ASP A 232 23.87 5.05 12.10
C ASP A 232 22.50 5.77 12.17
N THR A 233 21.68 5.47 13.19
CA THR A 233 20.40 6.13 13.48
C THR A 233 20.40 6.90 14.81
N ASP A 234 21.48 6.84 15.60
CA ASP A 234 21.64 7.55 16.86
C ASP A 234 22.99 8.29 16.97
N THR A 235 22.96 9.61 16.77
CA THR A 235 24.10 10.56 16.87
C THR A 235 24.94 10.50 18.15
N SER A 236 24.55 9.69 19.14
CA SER A 236 25.27 9.45 20.40
C SER A 236 26.06 8.13 20.44
N ILE A 237 25.88 7.26 19.44
CA ILE A 237 26.60 6.01 19.22
C ILE A 237 27.34 6.18 17.90
N ASN A 238 28.67 6.33 17.94
CA ASN A 238 29.52 6.51 16.76
C ASN A 238 31.01 6.40 17.14
N PRO A 239 31.95 6.17 16.20
CA PRO A 239 33.39 6.10 16.47
C PRO A 239 34.05 7.37 17.06
N GLY A 240 33.30 8.44 17.30
CA GLY A 240 33.73 9.66 17.99
C GLY A 240 33.04 9.91 19.34
N ALA A 241 32.11 9.04 19.76
CA ALA A 241 31.29 9.19 20.95
C ALA A 241 32.10 9.04 22.25
N ALA A 242 31.44 9.29 23.38
CA ALA A 242 32.02 9.17 24.71
C ALA A 242 31.32 8.07 25.49
N GLU A 243 32.05 6.97 25.72
CA GLU A 243 31.62 5.79 26.48
C GLU A 243 30.95 6.11 27.83
N ILE A 244 29.81 5.45 28.08
CA ILE A 244 29.10 5.42 29.37
C ILE A 244 29.34 4.05 29.99
N CYS A 245 30.14 4.01 31.05
CA CYS A 245 30.69 2.74 31.53
C CYS A 245 29.67 1.79 32.20
N ASP A 246 29.78 0.49 31.88
CA ASP A 246 28.96 -0.61 32.40
C ASP A 246 27.43 -0.48 32.11
N ASP A 247 27.01 0.30 31.10
CA ASP A 247 25.60 0.43 30.69
C ASP A 247 25.14 -0.65 29.68
N GLY A 248 26.08 -1.40 29.11
CA GLY A 248 25.85 -2.49 28.16
C GLY A 248 25.80 -2.09 26.69
N ILE A 249 26.10 -0.83 26.36
CA ILE A 249 26.15 -0.29 24.99
C ILE A 249 27.61 0.13 24.69
N ASP A 250 28.05 -0.11 23.46
CA ASP A 250 29.39 0.25 22.94
C ASP A 250 29.22 1.54 22.12
N GLN A 251 29.20 2.70 22.80
CA GLN A 251 28.90 3.97 22.16
C GLN A 251 30.00 4.41 21.19
N ASP A 252 31.28 4.16 21.50
CA ASP A 252 32.41 4.52 20.64
C ASP A 252 32.75 3.48 19.55
N CYS A 253 31.89 2.46 19.39
CA CYS A 253 31.98 1.38 18.42
C CYS A 253 33.34 0.65 18.42
N ASN A 254 34.05 0.60 19.56
CA ASN A 254 35.34 -0.10 19.66
C ASN A 254 35.20 -1.63 19.74
N GLY A 255 34.00 -2.12 20.07
CA GLY A 255 33.62 -3.52 20.15
C GLY A 255 33.38 -4.04 21.58
N GLU A 256 33.62 -3.23 22.62
CA GLU A 256 33.37 -3.54 24.04
C GLU A 256 33.02 -2.27 24.84
N ASP A 257 31.88 -2.29 25.54
CA ASP A 257 31.47 -1.34 26.59
C ASP A 257 32.60 -1.14 27.63
N LEU A 258 32.93 0.13 27.89
CA LEU A 258 33.91 0.55 28.86
C LEU A 258 33.56 0.08 30.28
N VAL A 259 34.33 -0.84 30.85
CA VAL A 259 34.16 -1.20 32.29
C VAL A 259 34.58 -0.05 33.22
N CYS A 260 33.74 0.33 34.18
CA CYS A 260 33.97 1.47 35.06
C CYS A 260 35.25 1.32 35.93
N PRO A 261 36.04 2.40 36.12
CA PRO A 261 37.18 2.37 37.03
C PRO A 261 36.74 2.29 38.51
N ILE A 262 36.85 1.11 39.10
CA ILE A 262 36.58 0.86 40.53
C ILE A 262 37.29 1.86 41.48
N ASP A 263 36.57 2.87 41.95
CA ASP A 263 37.01 3.75 43.06
C ASP A 263 36.77 3.02 44.40
N PRO A 264 37.81 2.81 45.24
CA PRO A 264 37.65 2.18 46.55
C PRO A 264 36.87 3.02 47.59
N ASN A 265 36.36 4.20 47.24
CA ASN A 265 35.43 5.00 48.05
C ASN A 265 33.98 4.89 47.58
N ASP A 266 33.71 4.22 46.46
CA ASP A 266 32.37 3.99 45.92
C ASP A 266 31.66 2.89 46.75
N VAL A 267 31.09 3.32 47.88
CA VAL A 267 30.48 2.45 48.88
C VAL A 267 29.08 2.97 49.13
N ASP A 268 28.08 2.24 48.63
CA ASP A 268 26.66 2.34 49.01
C ASP A 268 26.56 2.38 50.55
N ASN A 269 26.39 3.57 51.11
CA ASN A 269 26.54 3.84 52.54
C ASN A 269 25.26 3.57 53.33
N ASP A 270 24.11 3.50 52.67
CA ASP A 270 22.81 3.28 53.29
C ASP A 270 22.07 1.99 52.86
N GLY A 271 22.50 1.39 51.75
CA GLY A 271 22.13 0.04 51.31
C GLY A 271 21.01 -0.02 50.28
N ASP A 272 20.75 1.05 49.51
CA ASP A 272 19.67 1.08 48.52
C ASP A 272 20.05 0.57 47.12
N GLY A 273 21.35 0.46 46.84
CA GLY A 273 21.90 -0.03 45.57
C GLY A 273 22.53 1.03 44.68
N PHE A 274 22.45 2.31 45.03
CA PHE A 274 23.13 3.41 44.35
C PHE A 274 24.35 3.89 45.15
N THR A 275 25.15 4.76 44.54
CA THR A 275 26.30 5.44 45.16
C THR A 275 26.44 6.85 44.58
N GLU A 276 27.28 7.70 45.17
CA GLU A 276 27.55 9.07 44.67
C GLU A 276 27.95 9.09 43.16
N ASN A 277 28.57 8.01 42.65
CA ASN A 277 28.92 7.90 41.22
C ASN A 277 27.80 7.32 40.34
N HIS A 278 26.85 6.56 40.89
CA HIS A 278 25.66 6.07 40.17
C HIS A 278 24.49 7.08 40.20
N GLY A 279 24.77 8.35 40.49
CA GLY A 279 23.78 9.43 40.49
C GLY A 279 23.09 9.69 41.84
N ASP A 280 23.51 9.03 42.92
CA ASP A 280 22.96 9.30 44.24
C ASP A 280 23.41 10.66 44.78
N CYS A 281 22.45 11.57 44.93
CA CYS A 281 22.64 12.91 45.45
C CYS A 281 22.69 12.98 47.00
N ASN A 282 22.45 11.88 47.71
CA ASN A 282 22.58 11.77 49.17
C ASN A 282 22.82 10.32 49.69
N ASP A 283 23.92 9.71 49.25
CA ASP A 283 24.51 8.42 49.68
C ASP A 283 24.77 8.35 51.20
N SER A 284 23.68 8.19 51.96
CA SER A 284 23.52 8.34 53.42
C SER A 284 22.05 8.33 53.86
N ASN A 285 21.09 8.47 52.95
CA ASN A 285 19.66 8.32 53.17
C ASN A 285 18.98 7.50 52.04
N PRO A 286 18.53 6.25 52.29
CA PRO A 286 18.08 5.28 51.29
C PRO A 286 16.65 5.54 50.77
N LEU A 287 16.28 6.82 50.73
CA LEU A 287 15.02 7.42 50.30
C LEU A 287 15.26 8.61 49.37
N ILE A 288 16.54 8.95 49.09
CA ILE A 288 16.98 9.98 48.16
C ILE A 288 18.03 9.27 47.29
N ASN A 289 17.67 8.93 46.05
CA ASN A 289 18.46 8.20 45.06
C ASN A 289 17.73 8.29 43.69
N PRO A 290 18.37 7.98 42.55
CA PRO A 290 17.74 8.12 41.23
C PRO A 290 16.38 7.42 41.03
N ASP A 291 16.13 6.31 41.75
CA ASP A 291 14.89 5.52 41.68
C ASP A 291 13.81 5.97 42.70
N ALA A 292 14.12 6.95 43.57
CA ALA A 292 13.20 7.41 44.59
C ALA A 292 11.98 8.14 44.00
N THR A 293 10.89 8.19 44.77
CA THR A 293 9.67 8.92 44.37
C THR A 293 9.61 10.27 45.06
N GLU A 294 9.58 11.35 44.28
CA GLU A 294 9.52 12.73 44.75
C GLU A 294 8.35 12.99 45.73
N ILE A 295 8.65 13.67 46.84
CA ILE A 295 7.67 14.04 47.88
C ILE A 295 7.43 15.56 47.82
N THR A 296 6.57 15.98 46.88
CA THR A 296 6.17 17.37 46.64
C THR A 296 5.91 18.22 47.89
N ASP A 297 6.30 19.50 47.84
CA ASP A 297 6.19 20.53 48.89
C ASP A 297 7.14 20.31 50.09
N ASN A 298 8.23 19.53 49.93
CA ASN A 298 9.24 19.31 50.98
C ASN A 298 10.57 20.06 50.73
N GLY A 299 10.86 20.48 49.49
CA GLY A 299 12.10 21.17 49.10
C GLY A 299 13.35 20.29 49.07
N ILE A 300 13.21 18.99 48.80
CA ILE A 300 14.26 17.98 48.70
C ILE A 300 14.10 17.26 47.36
N ASP A 301 15.19 17.16 46.61
CA ASP A 301 15.29 16.38 45.37
C ASP A 301 15.47 14.92 45.76
N GLU A 302 14.36 14.17 45.84
CA GLU A 302 14.42 12.76 46.23
C GLU A 302 14.98 11.91 45.09
N ASN A 303 14.57 12.17 43.85
CA ASN A 303 14.97 11.38 42.68
C ASN A 303 16.25 11.86 41.98
N CYS A 304 16.98 12.80 42.59
CA CYS A 304 18.26 13.34 42.14
C CYS A 304 18.26 13.90 40.70
N ASN A 305 17.10 14.33 40.19
CA ASN A 305 16.94 14.83 38.81
C ASN A 305 17.31 16.32 38.65
N GLY A 306 17.63 17.01 39.75
CA GLY A 306 17.94 18.44 39.81
C GLY A 306 16.73 19.34 40.15
N MET A 307 15.56 18.79 40.49
CA MET A 307 14.31 19.54 40.72
C MET A 307 13.59 19.14 42.02
N ALA A 308 14.04 19.70 43.13
CA ALA A 308 13.60 19.46 44.52
C ALA A 308 12.12 19.77 44.93
N ASP A 309 11.20 19.89 43.98
CA ASP A 309 9.75 20.03 44.20
C ASP A 309 9.04 19.92 42.82
N ASP A 310 9.19 18.77 42.15
CA ASP A 310 8.61 18.48 40.83
C ASP A 310 7.06 18.41 40.89
N THR A 311 6.40 19.56 40.70
CA THR A 311 4.93 19.68 40.83
C THR A 311 4.14 19.22 39.61
N GLN A 312 4.72 18.35 38.76
CA GLN A 312 3.98 17.70 37.67
C GLN A 312 3.48 16.32 38.07
N THR A 313 2.16 16.16 38.01
CA THR A 313 1.50 14.87 38.18
C THR A 313 1.89 13.91 37.07
N TYR A 314 2.94 13.13 37.27
CA TYR A 314 3.16 11.88 36.54
C TYR A 314 2.07 10.87 36.94
N SER A 315 0.95 10.89 36.23
CA SER A 315 0.30 9.63 35.88
C SER A 315 1.28 8.80 35.05
N ASP A 316 1.30 7.47 35.21
CA ASP A 316 2.17 6.64 34.38
C ASP A 316 1.90 6.93 32.90
N ASN A 317 2.94 7.41 32.22
CA ASN A 317 2.94 7.75 30.80
C ASN A 317 4.34 7.60 30.18
N HIS A 318 5.23 6.84 30.84
CA HIS A 318 6.54 6.47 30.26
C HIS A 318 6.44 5.49 29.07
N PHE A 319 5.21 5.13 28.66
CA PHE A 319 4.88 4.48 27.39
C PHE A 319 3.93 5.32 26.51
N ASN A 320 3.73 6.62 26.80
CA ASN A 320 2.57 7.36 26.29
C ASN A 320 2.84 8.79 25.79
N ASN A 321 4.11 9.17 25.61
CA ASN A 321 4.51 10.35 24.87
C ASN A 321 5.70 10.06 23.93
N PRO A 322 5.47 9.50 22.73
CA PRO A 322 6.26 9.93 21.60
C PRO A 322 5.80 11.36 21.25
N ASN A 323 6.76 12.24 20.93
CA ASN A 323 6.53 13.66 20.66
C ASN A 323 5.76 13.93 19.34
N CYS A 324 5.00 12.94 18.85
CA CYS A 324 4.37 12.89 17.55
C CYS A 324 3.61 14.17 17.20
N LEU A 325 2.78 14.73 18.09
CA LEU A 325 1.97 15.89 17.73
C LEU A 325 2.79 17.16 17.45
N GLN A 326 4.05 17.27 17.89
CA GLN A 326 4.89 18.42 17.54
C GLN A 326 5.30 18.41 16.06
N CYS A 327 5.50 17.23 15.46
CA CYS A 327 5.91 17.07 14.05
C CYS A 327 4.74 16.59 13.16
N HIS A 328 4.03 15.55 13.62
CA HIS A 328 2.99 14.80 12.92
C HIS A 328 1.55 15.25 13.23
N THR A 329 1.35 16.56 13.38
CA THR A 329 -0.01 17.14 13.55
C THR A 329 -0.89 16.93 12.30
N SER A 330 -0.33 16.66 11.12
CA SER A 330 -1.11 16.36 9.91
C SER A 330 -1.67 14.95 9.96
N GLU A 331 -0.80 13.98 10.21
CA GLU A 331 -1.08 12.55 10.31
C GLU A 331 -2.07 12.27 11.44
N ALA A 332 -1.95 12.97 12.57
CA ALA A 332 -2.94 12.90 13.65
C ALA A 332 -4.34 13.39 13.23
N LYS A 333 -4.45 14.42 12.38
CA LYS A 333 -5.75 14.86 11.84
C LYS A 333 -6.32 13.85 10.83
N ASP A 334 -5.45 13.22 10.06
CA ASP A 334 -5.81 12.17 9.11
C ASP A 334 -6.30 10.91 9.84
N VAL A 335 -5.59 10.44 10.86
CA VAL A 335 -6.04 9.38 11.78
C VAL A 335 -7.37 9.77 12.43
N HIS A 336 -7.51 11.00 12.95
CA HIS A 336 -8.76 11.48 13.53
C HIS A 336 -9.93 11.44 12.52
N ALA A 337 -9.68 11.69 11.24
CA ALA A 337 -10.67 11.68 10.16
C ALA A 337 -10.97 10.27 9.60
N SER A 338 -10.18 9.26 9.99
CA SER A 338 -10.36 7.86 9.58
C SER A 338 -11.53 7.18 10.29
N VAL A 339 -12.03 6.11 9.68
CA VAL A 339 -12.98 5.17 10.29
C VAL A 339 -12.35 4.44 11.48
N HIS A 340 -11.03 4.28 11.52
CA HIS A 340 -10.33 3.65 12.64
C HIS A 340 -10.49 4.43 13.94
N TYR A 341 -10.38 5.77 13.88
CA TYR A 341 -10.62 6.65 15.03
C TYR A 341 -12.10 6.99 15.22
N GLN A 342 -12.84 7.38 14.18
CA GLN A 342 -14.24 7.77 14.33
C GLN A 342 -15.17 6.58 14.63
N TRP A 343 -14.79 5.36 14.25
CA TRP A 343 -15.64 4.16 14.26
C TRP A 343 -16.98 4.32 13.49
N GLN A 344 -17.06 5.31 12.63
CA GLN A 344 -18.16 5.64 11.72
C GLN A 344 -17.58 6.32 10.49
N GLY A 345 -18.32 6.32 9.38
CA GLY A 345 -17.90 6.98 8.15
C GLY A 345 -18.90 6.78 7.01
N ASP A 346 -18.51 7.21 5.82
CA ASP A 346 -19.34 7.13 4.62
C ASP A 346 -19.56 5.67 4.17
N THR A 347 -20.77 5.37 3.74
CA THR A 347 -21.27 4.01 3.47
C THR A 347 -21.75 3.83 2.02
N PRO A 348 -20.89 4.05 1.01
CA PRO A 348 -21.31 4.05 -0.41
C PRO A 348 -21.91 2.72 -0.90
N TYR A 349 -21.65 1.62 -0.17
CA TYR A 349 -22.07 0.26 -0.53
C TYR A 349 -23.17 -0.34 0.36
N MET A 350 -23.75 0.44 1.26
CA MET A 350 -24.89 0.01 2.06
C MET A 350 -26.20 0.36 1.31
N THR A 351 -27.09 -0.62 1.15
CA THR A 351 -28.39 -0.42 0.48
C THR A 351 -29.46 0.12 1.45
N ASN A 352 -29.24 -0.05 2.76
CA ASN A 352 -30.12 0.41 3.84
C ASN A 352 -29.46 1.50 4.70
N GLY A 353 -30.29 2.33 5.34
CA GLY A 353 -29.87 3.39 6.24
C GLY A 353 -29.48 4.72 5.57
N GLY A 354 -29.16 5.70 6.41
CA GLY A 354 -28.46 6.93 6.00
C GLY A 354 -26.95 6.76 6.13
N SER A 355 -26.19 7.78 5.73
CA SER A 355 -24.74 7.88 6.02
C SER A 355 -24.49 9.10 6.92
N PRO A 356 -23.51 9.06 7.84
CA PRO A 356 -22.58 7.96 8.13
C PRO A 356 -23.23 6.80 8.91
N GLN A 357 -22.58 5.64 8.93
CA GLN A 357 -22.91 4.50 9.81
C GLN A 357 -21.62 3.96 10.44
N GLY A 358 -21.75 3.17 11.50
CA GLY A 358 -20.58 2.49 12.07
C GLY A 358 -20.76 1.89 13.44
N LYS A 359 -19.64 1.37 13.97
CA LYS A 359 -19.55 0.78 15.31
C LYS A 359 -19.90 1.79 16.41
N PHE A 360 -19.66 3.08 16.19
CA PHE A 360 -19.98 4.14 17.16
C PHE A 360 -21.48 4.45 17.26
N THR A 361 -22.23 4.35 16.15
CA THR A 361 -23.62 4.77 16.05
C THR A 361 -24.61 3.61 16.13
N ASP A 362 -24.68 2.82 15.06
CA ASP A 362 -25.87 2.06 14.68
C ASP A 362 -25.54 0.64 14.21
N ALA A 363 -24.26 0.29 14.04
CA ALA A 363 -23.88 -1.04 13.63
C ALA A 363 -24.26 -2.09 14.70
N VAL A 364 -25.07 -3.05 14.28
CA VAL A 364 -25.42 -4.25 15.06
C VAL A 364 -24.75 -5.47 14.44
N ASN A 365 -24.41 -6.45 15.27
CA ASN A 365 -23.86 -7.74 14.86
C ASN A 365 -24.35 -8.88 15.77
N SER A 366 -24.28 -10.12 15.28
CA SER A 366 -24.61 -11.33 16.06
C SER A 366 -23.55 -11.75 17.11
N TYR A 367 -22.63 -10.87 17.54
CA TYR A 367 -21.62 -11.15 18.58
C TYR A 367 -21.90 -10.36 19.86
N CYS A 368 -21.28 -9.19 20.02
CA CYS A 368 -21.45 -8.27 21.17
C CYS A 368 -22.63 -7.30 20.99
N ILE A 369 -23.47 -7.54 19.99
CA ILE A 369 -24.61 -6.71 19.59
C ILE A 369 -24.17 -5.33 19.09
N ASN A 370 -23.97 -4.37 19.98
CA ASN A 370 -23.60 -2.98 19.72
C ASN A 370 -22.78 -2.44 20.91
N ILE A 371 -22.07 -1.32 20.76
CA ILE A 371 -21.19 -0.78 21.83
C ILE A 371 -21.95 -0.04 22.94
N MET A 372 -23.22 0.31 22.72
CA MET A 372 -24.03 1.11 23.63
C MET A 372 -24.04 0.54 25.06
N GLY A 373 -23.72 1.37 26.05
CA GLY A 373 -23.55 0.98 27.46
C GLY A 373 -22.19 0.37 27.83
N ASN A 374 -21.33 0.01 26.86
CA ASN A 374 -20.03 -0.60 27.11
C ASN A 374 -18.90 -0.01 26.24
N TRP A 375 -18.65 1.29 26.39
CA TRP A 375 -17.47 1.91 25.78
C TRP A 375 -16.17 1.30 26.32
N GLY A 376 -15.97 1.30 27.64
CA GLY A 376 -14.70 0.90 28.26
C GLY A 376 -14.23 -0.54 27.99
N GLY A 377 -15.15 -1.48 27.75
CA GLY A 377 -14.79 -2.83 27.29
C GLY A 377 -14.49 -2.88 25.78
N CYS A 378 -15.28 -2.15 24.98
CA CYS A 378 -15.14 -2.14 23.52
C CYS A 378 -13.92 -1.35 23.02
N SER A 379 -13.55 -0.27 23.72
CA SER A 379 -12.48 0.68 23.38
C SER A 379 -11.07 0.11 23.54
N SER A 380 -10.91 -1.05 24.16
CA SER A 380 -9.66 -1.83 24.14
C SER A 380 -9.08 -2.03 22.73
N CYS A 381 -9.95 -2.07 21.71
CA CYS A 381 -9.62 -2.18 20.29
C CYS A 381 -9.86 -0.87 19.49
N HIS A 382 -9.92 0.28 20.17
CA HIS A 382 -9.96 1.61 19.55
C HIS A 382 -8.52 2.12 19.39
N VAL A 383 -8.28 3.00 18.41
CA VAL A 383 -6.95 3.64 18.18
C VAL A 383 -6.79 4.92 18.99
N GLY A 384 -7.39 4.96 20.17
CA GLY A 384 -7.33 6.08 21.08
C GLY A 384 -7.22 5.66 22.53
N LYS A 385 -6.65 6.54 23.36
CA LYS A 385 -6.24 6.34 24.76
C LYS A 385 -7.40 6.21 25.74
N GLY A 386 -8.65 6.12 25.25
CA GLY A 386 -9.83 5.75 26.02
C GLY A 386 -10.94 6.79 26.07
N ALA A 387 -10.73 8.03 25.61
CA ALA A 387 -11.83 8.96 25.41
C ALA A 387 -12.62 8.61 24.13
N MET A 388 -13.92 8.89 24.12
CA MET A 388 -14.76 8.70 22.94
C MET A 388 -14.34 9.64 21.81
N PRO A 389 -14.43 9.20 20.54
CA PRO A 389 -14.22 10.08 19.40
C PRO A 389 -15.33 11.13 19.32
N GLU A 390 -14.93 12.37 19.04
CA GLU A 390 -15.84 13.46 18.72
C GLU A 390 -15.67 13.85 17.23
N PRO A 391 -16.68 14.43 16.57
CA PRO A 391 -16.58 14.81 15.15
C PRO A 391 -15.57 15.93 14.85
N VAL A 392 -15.09 16.64 15.89
CA VAL A 392 -14.22 17.81 15.76
C VAL A 392 -12.84 17.49 16.31
N ALA A 393 -11.82 17.62 15.44
CA ALA A 393 -10.40 17.49 15.76
C ALA A 393 -9.91 18.63 16.67
N THR A 394 -10.36 18.61 17.93
CA THR A 394 -9.83 19.46 19.00
C THR A 394 -8.47 18.93 19.47
N GLN A 395 -7.67 19.77 20.11
CA GLN A 395 -6.36 19.37 20.66
C GLN A 395 -6.47 18.11 21.54
N ALA A 396 -7.46 18.06 22.45
CA ALA A 396 -7.70 16.90 23.31
C ALA A 396 -8.14 15.63 22.54
N GLN A 397 -8.73 15.75 21.35
CA GLN A 397 -9.04 14.61 20.49
C GLN A 397 -7.79 14.11 19.74
N LEU A 398 -6.88 15.02 19.34
CA LEU A 398 -5.59 14.62 18.76
C LEU A 398 -4.68 13.97 19.81
N GLU A 399 -4.63 14.50 21.04
CA GLU A 399 -3.90 13.93 22.19
C GLU A 399 -4.45 12.59 22.66
N ASN A 400 -5.74 12.31 22.39
CA ASN A 400 -6.37 11.03 22.64
C ASN A 400 -6.02 9.96 21.58
N ILE A 401 -5.33 10.28 20.49
CA ILE A 401 -4.89 9.27 19.51
C ILE A 401 -3.78 8.41 20.12
N ASP A 402 -3.89 7.10 19.98
CA ASP A 402 -2.88 6.12 20.37
C ASP A 402 -2.10 5.69 19.12
N CYS A 403 -1.05 6.45 18.77
CA CYS A 403 -0.20 6.15 17.61
C CYS A 403 0.50 4.79 17.74
N LEU A 404 0.88 4.43 18.98
CA LEU A 404 1.59 3.19 19.29
C LEU A 404 0.69 1.95 19.18
N LYS A 405 -0.62 2.14 19.01
CA LYS A 405 -1.57 1.06 18.70
C LYS A 405 -1.29 0.36 17.36
N CYS A 406 -0.66 1.08 16.44
CA CYS A 406 -0.32 0.59 15.10
C CYS A 406 1.18 0.66 14.80
N HIS A 407 1.90 1.59 15.43
CA HIS A 407 3.36 1.74 15.36
C HIS A 407 3.96 1.34 16.70
N SER A 408 4.08 0.03 16.96
CA SER A 408 4.58 -0.45 18.26
C SER A 408 5.99 0.04 18.59
N GLU A 409 6.79 0.34 17.56
CA GLU A 409 8.09 0.99 17.64
C GLU A 409 8.06 2.32 16.84
N PRO A 410 8.60 3.44 17.37
CA PRO A 410 8.71 4.70 16.64
C PRO A 410 9.48 4.54 15.32
N GLY A 411 9.06 5.27 14.27
CA GLY A 411 9.68 5.17 12.94
C GLY A 411 9.29 3.91 12.13
N VAL A 412 8.84 2.84 12.77
CA VAL A 412 8.54 1.57 12.11
C VAL A 412 7.13 1.55 11.49
N LEU A 413 7.01 1.02 10.26
CA LEU A 413 5.72 0.82 9.60
C LEU A 413 4.94 -0.36 10.22
N PRO A 414 3.60 -0.29 10.31
CA PRO A 414 2.80 -1.32 10.99
C PRO A 414 3.01 -2.73 10.41
N THR A 415 3.32 -3.67 11.31
CA THR A 415 3.45 -5.10 11.00
C THR A 415 2.08 -5.79 11.06
N ARG A 416 2.02 -7.06 10.63
CA ARG A 416 0.84 -7.91 10.89
C ARG A 416 0.49 -7.99 12.38
N VAL A 417 1.47 -8.01 13.29
CA VAL A 417 1.23 -8.19 14.74
C VAL A 417 0.46 -7.00 15.31
N ASP A 418 0.80 -5.78 14.89
CA ASP A 418 0.14 -4.54 15.31
C ASP A 418 -1.34 -4.56 14.90
N CYS A 419 -1.63 -4.85 13.63
CA CYS A 419 -3.00 -4.99 13.13
C CYS A 419 -3.79 -6.07 13.90
N LEU A 420 -3.17 -7.21 14.17
CA LEU A 420 -3.81 -8.36 14.80
C LEU A 420 -4.07 -8.17 16.30
N THR A 421 -3.39 -7.23 16.97
CA THR A 421 -3.69 -6.82 18.36
C THR A 421 -5.17 -6.53 18.54
N CYS A 422 -5.82 -5.93 17.53
CA CYS A 422 -7.26 -5.68 17.50
C CYS A 422 -8.02 -6.66 16.58
N HIS A 423 -7.50 -6.94 15.37
CA HIS A 423 -8.27 -7.63 14.33
C HIS A 423 -8.47 -9.13 14.60
N ALA A 424 -7.50 -9.79 15.24
CA ALA A 424 -7.61 -11.19 15.64
C ALA A 424 -8.55 -11.40 16.84
N LYS A 425 -8.47 -10.48 17.82
CA LYS A 425 -9.20 -10.57 19.10
C LYS A 425 -10.67 -10.09 19.03
N ALA A 426 -11.10 -9.61 17.86
CA ALA A 426 -12.44 -9.09 17.65
C ALA A 426 -13.53 -10.10 18.03
N GLY A 427 -14.55 -9.65 18.77
CA GLY A 427 -15.65 -10.50 19.27
C GLY A 427 -15.45 -11.08 20.67
N GLY A 428 -14.30 -10.80 21.31
CA GLY A 428 -14.03 -11.14 22.72
C GLY A 428 -12.95 -12.20 22.91
N GLY A 429 -12.05 -12.39 21.95
CA GLY A 429 -10.97 -13.39 22.01
C GLY A 429 -10.41 -13.71 20.63
N ASP A 430 -9.24 -14.35 20.60
CA ASP A 430 -8.57 -14.73 19.36
C ASP A 430 -9.42 -15.68 18.49
N ALA A 431 -9.31 -15.51 17.16
CA ALA A 431 -10.06 -16.18 16.10
C ALA A 431 -11.61 -16.11 16.19
N VAL A 432 -12.20 -15.42 17.19
CA VAL A 432 -13.64 -15.49 17.50
C VAL A 432 -14.52 -14.97 16.36
N LYS A 433 -14.27 -13.74 15.89
CA LYS A 433 -15.17 -13.07 14.93
C LYS A 433 -14.89 -13.42 13.48
N ARG A 434 -13.68 -13.19 12.97
CA ARG A 434 -13.38 -13.28 11.53
C ARG A 434 -13.37 -14.72 11.02
N GLY A 435 -12.59 -15.57 11.68
CA GLY A 435 -12.44 -16.98 11.33
C GLY A 435 -11.44 -17.25 10.20
N ASP A 436 -11.04 -16.24 9.43
CA ASP A 436 -9.87 -16.24 8.54
C ASP A 436 -8.68 -15.45 9.09
N LEU A 437 -8.79 -14.87 10.29
CA LEU A 437 -7.72 -14.15 10.99
C LEU A 437 -7.61 -14.60 12.45
N ALA A 438 -6.38 -14.80 12.92
CA ALA A 438 -6.02 -15.12 14.31
C ALA A 438 -4.65 -14.53 14.67
N LEU A 439 -4.20 -14.60 15.92
CA LEU A 439 -2.87 -14.11 16.31
C LEU A 439 -1.74 -14.88 15.59
N ALA A 440 -1.96 -16.16 15.29
CA ALA A 440 -1.04 -16.97 14.46
C ALA A 440 -0.77 -16.36 13.08
N THR A 441 -1.70 -15.57 12.52
CA THR A 441 -1.51 -14.85 11.25
C THR A 441 -0.33 -13.86 11.29
N GLY A 442 0.12 -13.43 12.48
CA GLY A 442 1.23 -12.48 12.61
C GLY A 442 2.58 -13.06 12.22
N SER A 443 2.84 -14.31 12.61
CA SER A 443 4.19 -14.90 12.61
C SER A 443 4.27 -16.36 12.15
N THR A 444 3.16 -16.98 11.72
CA THR A 444 3.18 -18.39 11.30
C THR A 444 4.10 -18.61 10.09
N SER A 445 4.84 -19.71 10.15
CA SER A 445 5.62 -20.27 9.06
C SER A 445 4.83 -21.27 8.21
N ASP A 446 3.60 -21.65 8.60
CA ASP A 446 2.81 -22.66 7.91
C ASP A 446 2.11 -22.11 6.65
N ARG A 447 2.72 -22.34 5.49
CA ARG A 447 2.16 -22.00 4.18
C ARG A 447 0.83 -22.70 3.85
N ASN A 448 0.37 -23.68 4.62
CA ASN A 448 -0.99 -24.24 4.50
C ASN A 448 -2.04 -23.38 5.22
N TYR A 449 -1.64 -22.61 6.23
CA TYR A 449 -2.49 -21.65 6.93
C TYR A 449 -2.84 -20.48 6.01
N ASP A 450 -1.84 -19.77 5.48
CA ASP A 450 -2.01 -18.74 4.46
C ASP A 450 -0.75 -18.67 3.56
N VAL A 451 -0.93 -18.65 2.24
CA VAL A 451 0.21 -18.61 1.29
C VAL A 451 0.88 -17.25 1.15
N HIS A 452 0.17 -16.18 1.49
CA HIS A 452 0.64 -14.80 1.35
C HIS A 452 1.32 -14.31 2.63
N MET A 453 0.73 -14.58 3.79
CA MET A 453 1.20 -14.06 5.09
C MET A 453 2.12 -15.01 5.86
N ALA A 454 2.26 -16.28 5.46
CA ALA A 454 3.23 -17.16 6.10
C ALA A 454 4.67 -16.69 5.80
N THR A 455 5.56 -16.76 6.79
CA THR A 455 6.98 -16.38 6.68
C THR A 455 7.80 -17.29 5.75
N THR A 456 7.25 -18.44 5.35
CA THR A 456 7.80 -19.33 4.29
C THR A 456 7.07 -19.19 2.95
N GLY A 457 6.11 -18.26 2.88
CA GLY A 457 5.30 -17.92 1.71
C GLY A 457 5.82 -16.67 1.02
N ALA A 458 4.94 -15.68 0.82
CA ALA A 458 5.32 -14.35 0.33
C ALA A 458 5.60 -13.34 1.47
N ASP A 459 5.41 -13.75 2.73
CA ASP A 459 5.60 -12.95 3.96
C ASP A 459 4.99 -11.53 3.93
N LEU A 460 3.87 -11.35 3.23
CA LEU A 460 3.26 -10.04 3.01
C LEU A 460 2.75 -9.44 4.33
N GLN A 461 2.99 -8.14 4.52
CA GLN A 461 2.39 -7.36 5.61
C GLN A 461 0.95 -7.00 5.27
N CYS A 462 0.12 -6.63 6.26
CA CYS A 462 -1.26 -6.24 5.99
C CYS A 462 -1.34 -5.06 4.99
N ARG A 463 -0.44 -4.08 5.13
CA ARG A 463 -0.30 -2.91 4.25
C ARG A 463 0.03 -3.24 2.79
N SER A 464 0.59 -4.42 2.50
CA SER A 464 0.91 -4.86 1.13
C SER A 464 -0.33 -5.14 0.28
N CYS A 465 -1.49 -5.38 0.91
CA CYS A 465 -2.78 -5.52 0.21
C CYS A 465 -3.77 -4.43 0.63
N HIS A 466 -3.78 -4.07 1.92
CA HIS A 466 -4.58 -2.98 2.46
C HIS A 466 -3.84 -1.65 2.25
N THR A 467 -3.91 -1.13 1.03
CA THR A 467 -3.27 0.16 0.67
C THR A 467 -3.69 1.27 1.62
N THR A 468 -2.75 2.15 1.95
CA THR A 468 -2.95 3.23 2.92
C THR A 468 -2.69 4.58 2.28
N GLN A 469 -3.62 5.52 2.44
CA GLN A 469 -3.46 6.91 1.99
C GLN A 469 -3.97 7.83 3.08
N ASN A 470 -3.14 8.78 3.54
CA ASN A 470 -3.48 9.74 4.58
C ASN A 470 -4.14 9.03 5.79
N HIS A 471 -3.45 8.01 6.33
CA HIS A 471 -3.89 7.16 7.45
C HIS A 471 -5.27 6.47 7.31
N ARG A 472 -5.89 6.50 6.13
CA ARG A 472 -7.08 5.71 5.79
C ARG A 472 -6.65 4.41 5.15
N ILE A 473 -7.29 3.31 5.54
CA ILE A 473 -6.89 1.96 5.14
C ILE A 473 -7.93 1.36 4.19
N ALA A 474 -7.47 0.86 3.04
CA ALA A 474 -8.34 0.26 2.03
C ALA A 474 -8.95 -1.08 2.47
N GLY A 475 -10.03 -1.46 1.78
CA GLY A 475 -10.66 -2.78 1.91
C GLY A 475 -11.90 -2.80 2.80
N LYS A 476 -12.76 -3.79 2.52
CA LYS A 476 -14.06 -3.96 3.17
C LYS A 476 -14.50 -5.43 3.17
N GLY A 477 -15.53 -5.73 3.96
CA GLY A 477 -16.27 -6.98 3.94
C GLY A 477 -17.76 -6.73 3.80
N SER A 478 -18.56 -7.80 3.65
CA SER A 478 -20.03 -7.67 3.62
C SER A 478 -20.63 -7.17 4.93
N ASP A 479 -20.00 -7.47 6.06
CA ASP A 479 -20.42 -7.08 7.42
C ASP A 479 -19.90 -5.71 7.87
N LEU A 480 -19.11 -5.03 7.02
CA LEU A 480 -18.57 -3.70 7.28
C LEU A 480 -19.43 -2.65 6.56
N ARG A 481 -19.74 -1.55 7.25
CA ARG A 481 -20.65 -0.50 6.77
C ARG A 481 -19.89 0.69 6.19
N PRO A 482 -19.03 1.40 6.97
CA PRO A 482 -18.20 2.46 6.43
C PRO A 482 -17.04 1.91 5.59
N THR A 483 -16.68 2.67 4.55
CA THR A 483 -15.44 2.54 3.79
C THR A 483 -14.49 3.65 4.24
N ASP A 484 -13.25 3.31 4.62
CA ASP A 484 -12.27 4.29 5.12
C ASP A 484 -11.50 4.95 3.98
N LEU A 485 -10.93 4.12 3.10
CA LEU A 485 -10.37 4.48 1.80
C LEU A 485 -11.08 3.66 0.72
N ASP A 486 -11.64 4.33 -0.30
CA ASP A 486 -12.44 3.70 -1.36
C ASP A 486 -11.57 3.11 -2.49
N VAL A 487 -10.62 2.27 -2.09
CA VAL A 487 -9.76 1.48 -2.97
C VAL A 487 -10.12 0.00 -2.79
N ALA A 488 -10.32 -0.69 -3.91
CA ALA A 488 -10.65 -2.11 -3.91
C ALA A 488 -9.40 -2.95 -3.60
N VAL A 489 -9.52 -3.83 -2.60
CA VAL A 489 -8.51 -4.83 -2.27
C VAL A 489 -8.93 -6.15 -2.93
N GLU A 490 -8.33 -6.47 -4.06
CA GLU A 490 -8.69 -7.63 -4.88
C GLU A 490 -7.48 -8.51 -5.20
N CYS A 491 -7.72 -9.77 -5.57
CA CYS A 491 -6.67 -10.63 -6.09
C CYS A 491 -6.08 -10.09 -7.42
N SER A 492 -6.86 -9.28 -8.13
CA SER A 492 -6.53 -8.60 -9.39
C SER A 492 -5.33 -7.66 -9.26
N ASN A 493 -5.07 -7.13 -8.07
CA ASN A 493 -3.96 -6.19 -7.81
C ASN A 493 -2.57 -6.84 -7.99
N CYS A 494 -2.45 -8.17 -7.89
CA CYS A 494 -1.17 -8.89 -8.05
C CYS A 494 -1.27 -10.11 -8.99
N HIS A 495 -2.47 -10.42 -9.51
CA HIS A 495 -2.70 -11.57 -10.38
C HIS A 495 -3.55 -11.16 -11.57
N THR A 496 -3.15 -11.59 -12.78
CA THR A 496 -3.94 -11.35 -13.99
C THR A 496 -5.33 -11.99 -13.89
N ASP A 497 -6.31 -11.44 -14.62
CA ASP A 497 -7.68 -11.99 -14.73
C ASP A 497 -7.75 -13.44 -15.27
N THR A 498 -6.65 -13.91 -15.86
CA THR A 498 -6.53 -15.24 -16.47
C THR A 498 -5.34 -16.04 -15.90
N PRO A 499 -5.23 -16.25 -14.57
CA PRO A 499 -4.00 -16.74 -13.95
C PRO A 499 -3.81 -18.25 -14.11
N HIS A 500 -4.77 -18.95 -14.71
CA HIS A 500 -4.72 -20.40 -14.92
C HIS A 500 -4.34 -20.74 -16.36
N SER A 501 -3.56 -21.80 -16.56
CA SER A 501 -3.36 -22.41 -17.89
C SER A 501 -4.65 -22.99 -18.51
N SER A 502 -5.67 -23.25 -17.68
CA SER A 502 -6.99 -23.70 -18.09
C SER A 502 -7.89 -22.52 -18.46
N SER A 503 -8.13 -22.32 -19.76
CA SER A 503 -9.10 -21.33 -20.25
C SER A 503 -10.52 -21.57 -19.71
N THR A 504 -10.87 -22.80 -19.33
CA THR A 504 -12.14 -23.11 -18.66
C THR A 504 -12.17 -22.61 -17.23
N THR A 505 -11.06 -22.68 -16.50
CA THR A 505 -10.97 -22.13 -15.14
C THR A 505 -10.99 -20.61 -15.19
N ASN A 506 -10.28 -19.98 -16.14
CA ASN A 506 -10.35 -18.53 -16.36
C ASN A 506 -11.77 -18.05 -16.67
N ARG A 507 -12.58 -18.80 -17.43
CA ARG A 507 -14.00 -18.43 -17.63
C ARG A 507 -14.85 -18.42 -16.35
N HIS A 508 -14.38 -18.98 -15.23
CA HIS A 508 -15.10 -18.92 -13.96
C HIS A 508 -14.87 -17.59 -13.21
N THR A 509 -13.74 -16.89 -13.39
CA THR A 509 -13.42 -15.65 -12.63
C THR A 509 -14.44 -14.53 -12.86
N ALA A 510 -15.12 -14.57 -14.02
CA ALA A 510 -16.24 -13.68 -14.35
C ALA A 510 -17.47 -13.84 -13.43
N ARG A 511 -17.68 -15.00 -12.78
CA ARG A 511 -18.88 -15.30 -11.94
C ARG A 511 -18.56 -15.97 -10.60
N VAL A 512 -17.30 -16.30 -10.34
CA VAL A 512 -16.83 -16.97 -9.12
C VAL A 512 -15.60 -16.19 -8.65
N ALA A 513 -15.66 -15.67 -7.42
CA ALA A 513 -14.55 -14.94 -6.84
C ALA A 513 -13.37 -15.88 -6.57
N CYS A 514 -12.14 -15.38 -6.66
CA CYS A 514 -10.92 -16.16 -6.43
C CYS A 514 -10.95 -16.84 -5.04
N GLN A 515 -11.40 -16.09 -4.03
CA GLN A 515 -11.64 -16.58 -2.67
C GLN A 515 -12.47 -17.87 -2.63
N THR A 516 -13.51 -18.01 -3.45
CA THR A 516 -14.41 -19.19 -3.43
C THR A 516 -13.67 -20.50 -3.71
N CYS A 517 -12.67 -20.45 -4.60
CA CYS A 517 -11.86 -21.61 -4.98
C CYS A 517 -10.60 -21.75 -4.10
N HIS A 518 -10.00 -20.62 -3.69
CA HIS A 518 -8.70 -20.58 -3.02
C HIS A 518 -8.75 -20.53 -1.49
N ILE A 519 -9.93 -20.31 -0.90
CA ILE A 519 -10.21 -20.49 0.54
C ILE A 519 -11.12 -21.73 0.68
N PRO A 520 -10.59 -22.97 0.51
CA PRO A 520 -11.38 -24.19 0.59
C PRO A 520 -11.83 -24.49 2.02
N VAL A 521 -11.17 -23.94 3.03
CA VAL A 521 -11.46 -24.14 4.44
C VAL A 521 -11.04 -22.86 5.19
N TYR A 522 -11.83 -22.44 6.18
CA TYR A 522 -11.48 -21.37 7.12
C TYR A 522 -11.52 -21.88 8.56
N ALA A 523 -11.04 -21.09 9.51
CA ALA A 523 -10.73 -21.52 10.87
C ALA A 523 -9.75 -22.71 10.88
N LYS A 524 -8.77 -22.67 9.97
CA LYS A 524 -7.62 -23.58 9.95
C LYS A 524 -6.74 -23.27 11.17
N ASN A 525 -6.19 -24.30 11.81
CA ASN A 525 -5.12 -24.11 12.79
C ASN A 525 -3.78 -23.97 12.07
N ALA A 526 -2.89 -23.10 12.57
CA ALA A 526 -1.51 -23.03 12.07
C ALA A 526 -0.71 -24.23 12.61
N ALA A 527 -0.07 -25.01 11.73
CA ALA A 527 0.59 -26.26 12.11
C ALA A 527 1.81 -26.09 13.04
N ASP A 528 2.34 -24.87 13.15
CA ASP A 528 3.47 -24.49 13.99
C ASP A 528 3.07 -23.87 15.35
N THR A 529 1.76 -23.72 15.62
CA THR A 529 1.27 -23.31 16.95
C THR A 529 0.50 -24.44 17.65
N THR A 530 0.30 -24.29 18.97
CA THR A 530 -0.59 -25.15 19.75
C THR A 530 -1.94 -24.51 20.05
N ALA A 531 -2.19 -23.32 19.46
CA ALA A 531 -3.47 -22.64 19.58
C ALA A 531 -4.58 -23.43 18.86
N SER A 532 -5.81 -23.02 19.12
CA SER A 532 -6.96 -23.44 18.32
C SER A 532 -7.62 -22.18 17.81
N GLU A 533 -7.51 -21.97 16.51
CA GLU A 533 -8.09 -20.88 15.74
C GLU A 533 -9.59 -21.14 15.48
N ALA A 534 -10.24 -21.89 16.40
CA ALA A 534 -11.64 -22.28 16.32
C ALA A 534 -12.53 -21.04 16.47
N THR A 535 -13.30 -20.79 15.43
CA THR A 535 -14.10 -19.59 15.30
C THR A 535 -15.54 -19.83 15.77
N GLU A 536 -16.20 -18.77 16.25
CA GLU A 536 -17.56 -18.87 16.79
C GLU A 536 -18.59 -19.11 15.66
N THR A 537 -19.42 -20.15 15.81
CA THR A 537 -20.48 -20.53 14.85
C THR A 537 -21.88 -20.25 15.40
N HIS A 538 -22.05 -20.31 16.73
CA HIS A 538 -23.27 -19.94 17.44
C HIS A 538 -22.94 -19.26 18.78
N ARG A 539 -23.83 -18.38 19.27
CA ARG A 539 -23.75 -17.75 20.59
C ARG A 539 -25.14 -17.62 21.21
N THR A 540 -25.24 -17.93 22.49
CA THR A 540 -26.42 -17.62 23.30
C THR A 540 -26.04 -16.71 24.46
N TRP A 541 -26.80 -15.63 24.63
CA TRP A 541 -26.72 -14.79 25.82
C TRP A 541 -27.52 -15.36 27.00
N LEU A 542 -28.32 -16.42 26.80
CA LEU A 542 -29.13 -17.05 27.85
C LEU A 542 -28.31 -17.85 28.87
N SER A 543 -27.02 -18.10 28.61
CA SER A 543 -26.12 -18.80 29.53
C SER A 543 -24.67 -18.35 29.31
N SER A 544 -23.82 -18.54 30.32
CA SER A 544 -22.39 -18.28 30.24
C SER A 544 -21.61 -19.61 30.26
N HIS A 545 -20.49 -19.66 29.53
CA HIS A 545 -19.52 -20.75 29.62
C HIS A 545 -18.43 -20.48 30.67
N ALA A 546 -18.37 -19.26 31.21
CA ALA A 546 -17.43 -18.88 32.26
C ALA A 546 -18.02 -19.17 33.65
N THR A 547 -17.16 -19.58 34.58
CA THR A 547 -17.56 -19.92 35.97
C THR A 547 -17.33 -18.79 36.96
N ALA A 548 -16.70 -17.69 36.53
CA ALA A 548 -16.45 -16.48 37.29
C ALA A 548 -16.41 -15.26 36.36
N PRO A 549 -16.57 -14.02 36.88
CA PRO A 549 -16.39 -12.79 36.10
C PRO A 549 -14.97 -12.65 35.53
N PRO A 550 -14.78 -12.03 34.33
CA PRO A 550 -15.84 -11.58 33.44
C PRO A 550 -16.58 -12.76 32.77
N PHE A 551 -17.91 -12.73 32.84
CA PHE A 551 -18.77 -13.79 32.31
C PHE A 551 -18.97 -13.61 30.80
N HIS A 552 -18.45 -14.53 29.99
CA HIS A 552 -18.68 -14.52 28.55
C HIS A 552 -19.90 -15.37 28.16
N PRO A 553 -20.75 -14.93 27.22
CA PRO A 553 -21.91 -15.70 26.76
C PRO A 553 -21.47 -17.05 26.19
N ALA A 554 -22.28 -18.09 26.36
CA ALA A 554 -21.99 -19.42 25.85
C ALA A 554 -21.92 -19.39 24.31
N ALA A 555 -20.93 -20.08 23.75
CA ALA A 555 -20.62 -20.03 22.33
C ALA A 555 -20.13 -21.39 21.84
N ASP A 556 -20.63 -21.81 20.68
CA ASP A 556 -20.11 -22.95 19.95
C ASP A 556 -18.96 -22.47 19.06
N LYS A 557 -17.84 -23.19 19.08
CA LYS A 557 -16.66 -22.94 18.25
C LYS A 557 -16.28 -24.17 17.45
N ALA A 558 -15.74 -23.97 16.25
CA ALA A 558 -15.26 -25.05 15.40
C ALA A 558 -14.08 -24.62 14.52
N ASN A 559 -13.24 -25.60 14.18
CA ASN A 559 -12.18 -25.50 13.19
C ASN A 559 -12.62 -26.08 11.83
N ASP A 560 -11.79 -25.85 10.82
CA ASP A 560 -11.85 -26.47 9.50
C ASP A 560 -13.23 -26.40 8.82
N LEU A 561 -13.83 -25.22 8.89
CA LEU A 561 -15.18 -24.98 8.42
C LEU A 561 -15.24 -24.79 6.90
N ILE A 562 -16.29 -25.34 6.29
CA ILE A 562 -16.65 -25.08 4.89
C ILE A 562 -17.35 -23.72 4.81
N PRO A 563 -16.91 -22.78 3.95
CA PRO A 563 -17.61 -21.52 3.73
C PRO A 563 -19.06 -21.70 3.28
N ALA A 564 -19.93 -20.80 3.74
CA ALA A 564 -21.24 -20.61 3.12
C ALA A 564 -21.07 -19.79 1.83
N TYR A 565 -21.68 -20.24 0.74
CA TYR A 565 -21.57 -19.57 -0.55
C TYR A 565 -22.79 -18.70 -0.85
N ARG A 566 -22.56 -17.46 -1.30
CA ARG A 566 -23.60 -16.53 -1.75
C ARG A 566 -23.09 -15.72 -2.95
N PHE A 567 -24.02 -15.27 -3.78
CA PHE A 567 -23.72 -14.24 -4.76
C PHE A 567 -23.59 -12.90 -4.06
N TRP A 568 -22.60 -12.12 -4.46
CA TRP A 568 -22.37 -10.78 -3.94
C TRP A 568 -21.92 -9.85 -5.06
N ASN A 569 -22.49 -8.65 -5.11
CA ASN A 569 -22.17 -7.59 -6.08
C ASN A 569 -21.44 -6.39 -5.45
N GLY A 570 -20.90 -6.58 -4.24
CA GLY A 570 -20.22 -5.55 -3.46
C GLY A 570 -21.14 -4.80 -2.49
N TYR A 571 -22.46 -4.82 -2.67
CA TYR A 571 -23.41 -4.14 -1.79
C TYR A 571 -23.92 -5.03 -0.65
N SER A 572 -24.36 -4.44 0.45
CA SER A 572 -24.94 -5.17 1.59
C SER A 572 -26.17 -4.46 2.16
N ASP A 573 -27.09 -5.25 2.71
CA ASP A 573 -28.10 -4.80 3.68
C ASP A 573 -27.68 -5.34 5.07
N ASN A 574 -27.37 -4.44 6.00
CA ASN A 574 -26.93 -4.80 7.34
C ASN A 574 -27.79 -4.05 8.37
N TYR A 575 -28.56 -4.79 9.18
CA TYR A 575 -29.48 -4.22 10.18
C TYR A 575 -28.84 -3.13 11.04
N LEU A 576 -29.53 -1.99 11.18
CA LEU A 576 -29.09 -0.85 11.97
C LEU A 576 -29.89 -0.74 13.27
N LEU A 577 -29.25 -0.25 14.33
CA LEU A 577 -29.88 -0.15 15.65
C LEU A 577 -31.07 0.82 15.61
N GLY A 578 -32.27 0.27 15.76
CA GLY A 578 -33.53 1.01 15.67
C GLY A 578 -34.36 0.72 14.43
N ASP A 579 -33.84 -0.06 13.47
CA ASP A 579 -34.63 -0.59 12.35
C ASP A 579 -35.68 -1.61 12.84
N VAL A 580 -36.74 -1.78 12.06
CA VAL A 580 -37.71 -2.88 12.27
C VAL A 580 -37.08 -4.15 11.69
N ALA A 581 -36.75 -5.12 12.54
CA ALA A 581 -36.11 -6.36 12.11
C ALA A 581 -37.09 -7.22 11.28
N VAL A 582 -36.62 -7.67 10.11
CA VAL A 582 -37.38 -8.53 9.20
C VAL A 582 -36.80 -9.95 9.24
N MET A 583 -37.65 -10.95 9.44
CA MET A 583 -37.21 -12.35 9.44
C MET A 583 -36.93 -12.83 8.01
N ASP A 584 -35.78 -13.46 7.81
CA ASP A 584 -35.46 -14.24 6.63
C ASP A 584 -36.24 -15.56 6.69
N MET A 585 -37.26 -15.70 5.82
CA MET A 585 -38.11 -16.88 5.78
C MET A 585 -37.39 -18.16 5.30
N ALA A 586 -36.18 -18.06 4.73
CA ALA A 586 -35.39 -19.20 4.31
C ALA A 586 -34.53 -19.77 5.46
N THR A 587 -34.01 -18.92 6.35
CA THR A 587 -33.23 -19.36 7.53
C THR A 587 -34.06 -19.46 8.81
N GLY A 588 -35.18 -18.74 8.90
CA GLY A 588 -35.99 -18.60 10.12
C GLY A 588 -35.38 -17.66 11.16
N ALA A 589 -34.38 -16.87 10.78
CA ALA A 589 -33.65 -15.95 11.65
C ALA A 589 -33.77 -14.50 11.17
N TYR A 590 -33.42 -13.54 12.03
CA TYR A 590 -33.37 -12.12 11.71
C TYR A 590 -31.94 -11.72 11.29
N PRO A 591 -31.73 -11.21 10.07
CA PRO A 591 -30.40 -10.88 9.60
C PRO A 591 -29.75 -9.72 10.36
N THR A 592 -28.47 -9.86 10.72
CA THR A 592 -27.60 -8.71 11.09
C THR A 592 -26.63 -8.32 9.99
N SER A 593 -26.40 -9.20 9.03
CA SER A 593 -25.67 -8.89 7.78
C SER A 593 -26.15 -9.75 6.61
N ARG A 594 -26.35 -9.13 5.44
CA ARG A 594 -26.66 -9.79 4.17
C ARG A 594 -25.83 -9.19 3.02
N PRO A 595 -24.96 -9.99 2.37
CA PRO A 595 -24.43 -9.63 1.06
C PRO A 595 -25.56 -9.64 0.03
N GLU A 596 -25.70 -8.54 -0.72
CA GLU A 596 -26.66 -8.42 -1.82
C GLU A 596 -26.07 -9.00 -3.11
N GLY A 597 -26.88 -9.77 -3.85
CA GLY A 597 -26.47 -10.35 -5.11
C GLY A 597 -27.29 -11.56 -5.55
N ALA A 598 -27.28 -11.86 -6.84
CA ALA A 598 -28.02 -12.96 -7.44
C ALA A 598 -27.31 -13.56 -8.65
N VAL A 599 -27.63 -14.81 -8.98
CA VAL A 599 -27.13 -15.49 -10.20
C VAL A 599 -27.48 -14.74 -11.49
N SER A 600 -28.59 -13.98 -11.49
CA SER A 600 -29.11 -13.17 -12.58
C SER A 600 -28.58 -11.73 -12.63
N ASP A 601 -27.84 -11.28 -11.62
CA ASP A 601 -27.21 -9.96 -11.59
C ASP A 601 -25.83 -10.04 -12.26
N SER A 602 -25.60 -9.28 -13.32
CA SER A 602 -24.35 -9.25 -14.09
C SER A 602 -23.12 -8.85 -13.27
N GLY A 603 -23.29 -8.03 -12.21
CA GLY A 603 -22.19 -7.61 -11.31
C GLY A 603 -21.86 -8.63 -10.22
N SER A 604 -22.77 -9.57 -9.92
CA SER A 604 -22.59 -10.54 -8.85
C SER A 604 -21.57 -11.65 -9.16
N LYS A 605 -20.59 -11.89 -8.27
CA LYS A 605 -19.77 -13.12 -8.26
C LYS A 605 -20.14 -14.01 -7.08
N LEU A 606 -19.86 -15.31 -7.16
CA LEU A 606 -20.02 -16.25 -6.04
C LEU A 606 -18.83 -16.11 -5.08
N TYR A 607 -19.09 -15.68 -3.84
CA TYR A 607 -18.09 -15.46 -2.77
C TYR A 607 -18.26 -16.46 -1.61
N PRO A 608 -17.18 -16.75 -0.85
CA PRO A 608 -17.22 -17.51 0.39
C PRO A 608 -17.47 -16.59 1.58
N PHE A 609 -18.31 -17.03 2.50
CA PHE A 609 -18.64 -16.31 3.72
C PHE A 609 -18.53 -17.24 4.93
N LYS A 610 -18.03 -16.71 6.05
CA LYS A 610 -18.35 -17.25 7.37
C LYS A 610 -19.84 -17.01 7.61
N TYR A 611 -20.55 -18.05 8.06
CA TYR A 611 -21.93 -17.95 8.49
C TYR A 611 -22.02 -18.30 9.97
N LYS A 612 -22.69 -17.45 10.75
CA LYS A 612 -22.76 -17.54 12.20
C LYS A 612 -24.12 -17.08 12.71
N THR A 613 -24.60 -17.71 13.77
CA THR A 613 -25.91 -17.41 14.37
C THR A 613 -25.78 -16.92 15.81
N ALA A 614 -26.82 -16.29 16.36
CA ALA A 614 -26.93 -15.99 17.79
C ALA A 614 -28.37 -15.87 18.28
N GLU A 615 -28.61 -16.09 19.56
CA GLU A 615 -29.84 -15.68 20.23
C GLU A 615 -29.69 -14.24 20.76
N GLN A 616 -30.53 -13.32 20.29
CA GLN A 616 -30.51 -11.90 20.69
C GLN A 616 -31.91 -11.44 21.15
N PRO A 617 -32.01 -10.48 22.09
CA PRO A 617 -33.31 -9.98 22.54
C PRO A 617 -33.89 -8.97 21.54
N MET A 618 -35.21 -9.00 21.35
CA MET A 618 -35.96 -8.14 20.43
C MET A 618 -37.25 -7.63 21.08
N MET A 619 -37.57 -6.34 20.93
CA MET A 619 -38.82 -5.78 21.44
C MET A 619 -40.04 -6.32 20.68
N ILE A 620 -41.02 -6.87 21.40
CA ILE A 620 -42.24 -7.45 20.79
C ILE A 620 -43.09 -6.36 20.09
N GLY A 621 -43.11 -5.15 20.65
CA GLY A 621 -43.97 -4.06 20.18
C GLY A 621 -43.47 -3.34 18.91
N THR A 622 -42.16 -3.19 18.77
CA THR A 622 -41.52 -2.46 17.64
C THR A 622 -40.74 -3.36 16.70
N GLN A 623 -40.49 -4.62 17.08
CA GLN A 623 -39.64 -5.58 16.38
C GLN A 623 -38.20 -5.09 16.16
N GLN A 624 -37.72 -4.17 17.01
CA GLN A 624 -36.34 -3.71 17.03
C GLN A 624 -35.48 -4.67 17.89
N LEU A 625 -34.33 -5.08 17.39
CA LEU A 625 -33.31 -5.78 18.20
C LEU A 625 -32.81 -4.85 19.32
N ILE A 626 -32.57 -5.43 20.50
CA ILE A 626 -32.13 -4.72 21.70
C ILE A 626 -30.61 -4.85 21.83
N ALA A 627 -29.93 -3.72 21.92
CA ALA A 627 -28.54 -3.62 22.35
C ALA A 627 -28.44 -3.92 23.86
N LEU A 628 -28.41 -5.20 24.23
CA LEU A 628 -28.25 -5.61 25.64
C LEU A 628 -26.92 -5.09 26.18
N ASP A 629 -26.94 -4.69 27.45
CA ASP A 629 -25.78 -4.11 28.12
C ASP A 629 -24.73 -5.19 28.41
N THR A 630 -23.68 -5.21 27.60
CA THR A 630 -22.63 -6.23 27.69
C THR A 630 -21.76 -6.06 28.94
N SER A 631 -21.61 -4.84 29.49
CA SER A 631 -20.93 -4.61 30.78
C SER A 631 -21.68 -5.31 31.91
N VAL A 632 -23.01 -5.09 31.98
CA VAL A 632 -23.88 -5.72 32.97
C VAL A 632 -23.87 -7.23 32.84
N TYR A 633 -23.90 -7.77 31.61
CA TYR A 633 -23.79 -9.21 31.41
C TYR A 633 -22.45 -9.77 31.89
N PHE A 634 -21.32 -9.14 31.54
CA PHE A 634 -19.99 -9.61 31.92
C PHE A 634 -19.77 -9.60 33.44
N MET A 635 -20.49 -8.77 34.20
CA MET A 635 -20.45 -8.78 35.67
C MET A 635 -21.40 -9.79 36.32
N SER A 636 -22.50 -10.19 35.66
CA SER A 636 -23.62 -10.91 36.30
C SER A 636 -23.99 -12.27 35.72
N ALA A 637 -23.63 -12.55 34.46
CA ALA A 637 -24.20 -13.60 33.61
C ALA A 637 -25.74 -13.55 33.47
N ASP A 638 -26.40 -12.45 33.85
CA ASP A 638 -27.86 -12.33 33.80
C ASP A 638 -28.31 -11.60 32.53
N ALA A 639 -28.81 -12.38 31.59
CA ALA A 639 -29.37 -11.93 30.32
C ALA A 639 -30.56 -10.96 30.49
N ALA A 640 -31.39 -11.15 31.53
CA ALA A 640 -32.57 -10.33 31.76
C ALA A 640 -32.18 -8.96 32.32
N THR A 641 -31.31 -8.92 33.34
CA THR A 641 -30.77 -7.65 33.88
C THR A 641 -29.96 -6.89 32.82
N ALA A 642 -29.16 -7.58 31.99
CA ALA A 642 -28.46 -6.95 30.86
C ALA A 642 -29.41 -6.39 29.78
N THR A 643 -30.51 -7.10 29.48
CA THR A 643 -31.53 -6.62 28.51
C THR A 643 -32.29 -5.41 29.05
N ALA A 644 -32.62 -5.39 30.35
CA ALA A 644 -33.26 -4.25 31.00
C ALA A 644 -32.38 -2.99 30.96
N SER A 645 -31.08 -3.12 31.29
CA SER A 645 -30.12 -2.01 31.17
C SER A 645 -29.96 -1.56 29.71
N GLY A 646 -29.89 -2.50 28.76
CA GLY A 646 -29.84 -2.19 27.33
C GLY A 646 -31.05 -1.40 26.83
N LEU A 647 -32.26 -1.77 27.26
CA LEU A 647 -33.49 -1.01 26.99
C LEU A 647 -33.42 0.42 27.53
N ALA A 648 -32.92 0.60 28.76
CA ALA A 648 -32.74 1.92 29.35
C ALA A 648 -31.70 2.77 28.58
N ASN A 649 -30.57 2.18 28.18
CA ASN A 649 -29.54 2.82 27.36
C ASN A 649 -30.09 3.25 25.98
N MET A 650 -30.99 2.45 25.40
CA MET A 650 -31.72 2.76 24.16
C MET A 650 -32.89 3.77 24.36
N GLY A 651 -33.12 4.27 25.58
CA GLY A 651 -34.18 5.24 25.88
C GLY A 651 -35.59 4.66 26.08
N PHE A 652 -35.72 3.35 26.18
CA PHE A 652 -36.98 2.65 26.48
C PHE A 652 -37.13 2.37 27.98
N ALA A 653 -38.33 1.96 28.40
CA ALA A 653 -38.52 1.49 29.78
C ALA A 653 -37.88 0.12 29.96
N GLU A 654 -37.19 -0.11 31.08
CA GLU A 654 -36.61 -1.42 31.47
C GLU A 654 -37.63 -2.57 31.42
N SER A 655 -38.92 -2.26 31.67
CA SER A 655 -40.02 -3.22 31.65
C SER A 655 -40.64 -3.43 30.26
N THR A 656 -40.00 -2.99 29.17
CA THR A 656 -40.53 -3.12 27.81
C THR A 656 -40.58 -4.60 27.40
N PRO A 657 -41.73 -5.15 26.97
CA PRO A 657 -41.82 -6.56 26.59
C PRO A 657 -40.92 -6.92 25.41
N TYR A 658 -40.11 -7.96 25.61
CA TYR A 658 -39.18 -8.48 24.61
C TYR A 658 -39.29 -10.01 24.51
N GLU A 659 -38.80 -10.55 23.41
CA GLU A 659 -38.62 -11.98 23.17
C GLU A 659 -37.17 -12.26 22.74
N TRP A 660 -36.77 -13.53 22.78
CA TRP A 660 -35.47 -13.97 22.27
C TRP A 660 -35.64 -14.52 20.86
N VAL A 661 -34.87 -13.98 19.92
CA VAL A 661 -34.93 -14.38 18.52
C VAL A 661 -33.59 -14.93 18.04
N MET A 662 -33.64 -15.88 17.11
CA MET A 662 -32.47 -16.28 16.34
C MET A 662 -32.11 -15.17 15.36
N THR A 663 -30.84 -14.79 15.36
CA THR A 663 -30.21 -13.89 14.40
C THR A 663 -29.11 -14.62 13.65
N ASP A 664 -28.78 -14.14 12.46
CA ASP A 664 -27.69 -14.70 11.65
C ASP A 664 -26.89 -13.61 10.92
N THR A 665 -25.67 -13.97 10.52
CA THR A 665 -24.72 -13.04 9.92
C THR A 665 -23.84 -13.74 8.90
N TYR A 666 -23.57 -13.06 7.78
CA TYR A 666 -22.57 -13.44 6.79
C TYR A 666 -21.39 -12.47 6.86
N GLN A 667 -20.18 -13.01 6.92
CA GLN A 667 -18.96 -12.21 6.94
C GLN A 667 -18.04 -12.72 5.83
N LEU A 668 -17.54 -11.81 4.99
CA LEU A 668 -16.70 -12.15 3.85
C LEU A 668 -15.39 -12.80 4.33
N LEU A 669 -14.97 -13.88 3.68
CA LEU A 669 -13.67 -14.53 3.90
C LEU A 669 -12.71 -14.09 2.79
N ASN A 670 -11.56 -13.54 3.17
CA ASN A 670 -10.53 -13.05 2.25
C ASN A 670 -9.13 -13.64 2.52
N HIS A 671 -8.86 -14.05 3.74
CA HIS A 671 -7.57 -14.56 4.19
C HIS A 671 -7.60 -16.09 4.35
N GLN A 672 -6.54 -16.67 4.91
CA GLN A 672 -6.32 -18.11 4.97
C GLN A 672 -6.32 -18.75 3.57
N VAL A 673 -5.73 -18.07 2.59
CA VAL A 673 -5.63 -18.56 1.21
C VAL A 673 -4.74 -19.80 1.19
N SER A 674 -5.29 -20.92 0.71
CA SER A 674 -4.57 -22.20 0.67
C SER A 674 -3.67 -22.33 -0.56
N PRO A 675 -2.63 -23.19 -0.50
CA PRO A 675 -1.83 -23.60 -1.66
C PRO A 675 -2.72 -24.03 -2.84
N ARG A 676 -2.30 -23.70 -4.07
CA ARG A 676 -3.05 -23.97 -5.31
C ARG A 676 -3.42 -25.46 -5.48
N GLU A 677 -2.63 -26.37 -4.92
CA GLU A 677 -2.88 -27.81 -4.90
C GLU A 677 -4.11 -28.21 -4.07
N GLN A 678 -4.55 -27.36 -3.14
CA GLN A 678 -5.73 -27.52 -2.29
C GLN A 678 -6.95 -26.73 -2.80
N ALA A 679 -6.79 -25.90 -3.85
CA ALA A 679 -7.89 -25.12 -4.42
C ALA A 679 -9.01 -26.05 -4.92
N LEU A 680 -10.25 -25.57 -4.89
CA LEU A 680 -11.42 -26.38 -5.24
C LEU A 680 -11.34 -26.89 -6.69
N GLN A 681 -11.58 -28.20 -6.83
CA GLN A 681 -11.53 -28.89 -8.11
C GLN A 681 -12.94 -28.94 -8.73
N CYS A 682 -13.02 -29.24 -10.03
CA CYS A 682 -14.30 -29.31 -10.76
C CYS A 682 -15.36 -30.18 -10.05
N SER A 683 -14.93 -31.32 -9.48
CA SER A 683 -15.78 -32.27 -8.74
C SER A 683 -16.16 -31.83 -7.33
N SER A 684 -15.54 -30.76 -6.80
CA SER A 684 -15.98 -30.14 -5.55
C SER A 684 -17.33 -29.46 -5.73
N CYS A 685 -17.57 -28.82 -6.89
CA CYS A 685 -18.76 -28.00 -7.14
C CYS A 685 -19.75 -28.63 -8.14
N HIS A 686 -19.28 -29.47 -9.07
CA HIS A 686 -20.13 -30.12 -10.07
C HIS A 686 -20.39 -31.59 -9.74
N LEU A 687 -21.57 -32.07 -10.15
CA LEU A 687 -22.06 -33.45 -9.92
C LEU A 687 -22.26 -33.84 -8.44
N THR A 688 -22.16 -32.87 -7.52
CA THR A 688 -22.40 -33.02 -6.07
C THR A 688 -23.09 -31.76 -5.54
N THR A 689 -23.81 -31.89 -4.42
CA THR A 689 -24.31 -30.77 -3.62
C THR A 689 -23.58 -30.61 -2.28
N GLY A 690 -22.62 -31.49 -1.98
CA GLY A 690 -21.97 -31.57 -0.66
C GLY A 690 -21.06 -30.39 -0.32
N ARG A 691 -20.62 -29.61 -1.31
CA ARG A 691 -19.85 -28.36 -1.13
C ARG A 691 -20.72 -27.12 -1.26
N MET A 692 -21.56 -27.11 -2.29
CA MET A 692 -22.47 -26.03 -2.63
C MET A 692 -23.63 -26.61 -3.43
N ASP A 693 -24.86 -26.16 -3.13
CA ASP A 693 -26.03 -26.51 -3.91
C ASP A 693 -26.25 -25.45 -5.00
N LEU A 694 -25.63 -25.69 -6.16
CA LEU A 694 -25.74 -24.79 -7.31
C LEU A 694 -27.19 -24.61 -7.76
N GLN A 695 -28.02 -25.65 -7.72
CA GLN A 695 -29.36 -25.64 -8.32
C GLN A 695 -30.48 -25.26 -7.35
N GLY A 696 -30.32 -25.54 -6.06
CA GLY A 696 -31.21 -25.01 -5.03
C GLY A 696 -30.76 -23.63 -4.56
N GLY A 697 -30.05 -23.57 -3.42
CA GLY A 697 -29.77 -22.31 -2.71
C GLY A 697 -28.96 -21.25 -3.46
N LEU A 698 -28.34 -21.56 -4.60
CA LEU A 698 -27.60 -20.62 -5.44
C LEU A 698 -28.31 -20.27 -6.77
N GLY A 699 -29.48 -20.84 -7.05
CA GLY A 699 -30.34 -20.40 -8.15
C GLY A 699 -29.88 -20.76 -9.58
N TYR A 700 -28.89 -21.63 -9.80
CA TYR A 700 -28.62 -22.18 -11.14
C TYR A 700 -29.64 -23.23 -11.60
N ALA A 701 -30.91 -23.09 -11.19
CA ALA A 701 -31.94 -24.06 -11.53
C ALA A 701 -32.22 -24.05 -13.04
N PRO A 702 -32.56 -25.20 -13.64
CA PRO A 702 -33.21 -25.19 -14.95
C PRO A 702 -34.67 -24.71 -14.80
N SER A 703 -35.20 -23.95 -15.75
CA SER A 703 -36.59 -23.44 -15.73
C SER A 703 -37.67 -24.54 -15.84
N ARG A 704 -37.24 -25.80 -15.93
CA ARG A 704 -38.06 -27.01 -16.05
C ARG A 704 -37.29 -28.20 -15.47
N PRO A 705 -37.97 -29.25 -14.98
CA PRO A 705 -37.30 -30.43 -14.45
C PRO A 705 -36.28 -31.00 -15.43
N GLN A 706 -35.07 -31.34 -14.95
CA GLN A 706 -33.97 -31.89 -15.74
C GLN A 706 -34.45 -32.99 -16.70
N SER A 707 -35.22 -33.96 -16.19
CA SER A 707 -35.81 -35.08 -16.95
C SER A 707 -36.68 -34.68 -18.15
N THR A 708 -37.14 -33.44 -18.21
CA THR A 708 -37.97 -32.88 -19.29
C THR A 708 -37.27 -31.80 -20.11
N CYS A 709 -36.04 -31.41 -19.76
CA CYS A 709 -35.42 -30.23 -20.33
C CYS A 709 -35.15 -30.36 -21.84
N ALA A 710 -34.47 -31.44 -22.24
CA ALA A 710 -34.21 -31.73 -23.65
C ALA A 710 -35.47 -32.18 -24.43
N SER A 711 -36.38 -32.93 -23.78
CA SER A 711 -37.59 -33.46 -24.43
C SER A 711 -38.68 -32.40 -24.69
N ALA A 712 -38.60 -31.25 -24.03
CA ALA A 712 -39.45 -30.10 -24.32
C ALA A 712 -39.11 -29.42 -25.66
N CYS A 713 -37.85 -29.50 -26.11
CA CYS A 713 -37.36 -28.84 -27.34
C CYS A 713 -36.99 -29.83 -28.47
N HIS A 714 -36.82 -31.11 -28.16
CA HIS A 714 -36.41 -32.15 -29.11
C HIS A 714 -37.30 -33.39 -29.05
N SER A 715 -37.46 -34.06 -30.19
CA SER A 715 -38.22 -35.31 -30.32
C SER A 715 -37.31 -36.50 -30.60
N GLY A 716 -37.69 -37.70 -30.12
CA GLY A 716 -37.01 -38.95 -30.45
C GLY A 716 -35.63 -39.08 -29.82
N SER A 717 -34.66 -39.63 -30.55
CA SER A 717 -33.31 -39.92 -30.02
C SER A 717 -32.62 -38.69 -29.44
N LYS A 718 -32.79 -37.51 -30.05
CA LYS A 718 -32.17 -36.25 -29.61
C LYS A 718 -32.61 -35.80 -28.21
N ALA A 719 -33.78 -36.21 -27.76
CA ALA A 719 -34.23 -35.97 -26.39
C ALA A 719 -33.60 -36.94 -25.39
N ALA A 720 -33.34 -38.18 -25.81
CA ALA A 720 -32.69 -39.22 -25.02
C ALA A 720 -31.15 -39.13 -25.02
N GLU A 721 -30.57 -38.29 -25.87
CA GLU A 721 -29.13 -37.97 -25.91
C GLU A 721 -28.66 -37.10 -24.73
N TRP A 722 -29.55 -36.48 -23.96
CA TRP A 722 -29.16 -35.72 -22.76
C TRP A 722 -29.09 -36.65 -21.54
N GLN A 723 -27.91 -37.21 -21.27
CA GLN A 723 -27.66 -38.00 -20.06
C GLN A 723 -27.13 -37.13 -18.93
N TYR A 724 -27.97 -36.88 -17.93
CA TYR A 724 -27.56 -36.21 -16.69
C TYR A 724 -26.57 -37.07 -15.90
N GLY A 725 -25.49 -36.44 -15.41
CA GLY A 725 -24.43 -37.10 -14.65
C GLY A 725 -23.08 -37.20 -15.37
N ASN A 726 -23.00 -36.96 -16.68
CA ASN A 726 -21.73 -36.88 -17.41
C ASN A 726 -21.36 -35.42 -17.70
N TRP A 727 -20.29 -34.92 -17.07
CA TRP A 727 -19.83 -33.54 -17.26
C TRP A 727 -19.43 -33.25 -18.71
N GLY A 728 -18.64 -34.12 -19.35
CA GLY A 728 -18.16 -33.89 -20.71
C GLY A 728 -19.29 -33.86 -21.76
N GLU A 729 -20.34 -34.66 -21.56
CA GLU A 729 -21.55 -34.55 -22.37
C GLU A 729 -22.31 -33.26 -22.06
N PHE A 730 -22.52 -32.91 -20.79
CA PHE A 730 -23.15 -31.64 -20.41
C PHE A 730 -22.45 -30.43 -21.06
N THR A 731 -21.12 -30.29 -20.91
CA THR A 731 -20.38 -29.15 -21.49
C THR A 731 -20.52 -29.14 -23.02
N SER A 732 -20.33 -30.29 -23.69
CA SER A 732 -20.44 -30.38 -25.14
C SER A 732 -21.83 -30.01 -25.66
N ARG A 733 -22.91 -30.42 -24.99
CA ARG A 733 -24.27 -30.06 -25.38
C ARG A 733 -24.63 -28.63 -24.99
N HIS A 734 -24.14 -28.12 -23.86
CA HIS A 734 -24.37 -26.74 -23.40
C HIS A 734 -23.70 -25.74 -24.35
N ASP A 735 -22.40 -25.92 -24.61
CA ASP A 735 -21.63 -25.08 -25.53
C ASP A 735 -22.22 -25.11 -26.94
N LYS A 736 -22.75 -26.25 -27.39
CA LYS A 736 -23.46 -26.34 -28.67
C LYS A 736 -24.73 -25.46 -28.71
N HIS A 737 -25.51 -25.40 -27.63
CA HIS A 737 -26.71 -24.56 -27.60
C HIS A 737 -26.36 -23.08 -27.52
N ILE A 738 -25.49 -22.68 -26.62
CA ILE A 738 -25.09 -21.28 -26.45
C ILE A 738 -24.29 -20.81 -27.68
N ASN A 739 -23.16 -21.46 -27.99
CA ASN A 739 -22.18 -20.93 -28.96
C ASN A 739 -22.52 -21.25 -30.43
N GLU A 740 -23.12 -22.43 -30.74
CA GLU A 740 -23.47 -22.77 -32.14
C GLU A 740 -24.94 -22.49 -32.51
N LYS A 741 -25.84 -22.29 -31.53
CA LYS A 741 -27.28 -22.13 -31.79
C LYS A 741 -27.82 -20.79 -31.29
N GLY A 742 -27.07 -20.05 -30.48
CA GLY A 742 -27.51 -18.75 -29.95
C GLY A 742 -28.70 -18.87 -29.01
N ALA A 743 -28.80 -19.98 -28.27
CA ALA A 743 -29.75 -20.09 -27.17
C ALA A 743 -29.33 -19.17 -26.03
N GLU A 744 -30.30 -18.48 -25.41
CA GLU A 744 -30.07 -17.63 -24.24
C GLU A 744 -30.18 -18.46 -22.96
N CYS A 745 -29.68 -17.94 -21.82
CA CYS A 745 -29.75 -18.68 -20.56
C CYS A 745 -31.21 -18.97 -20.15
N VAL A 746 -32.11 -18.01 -20.37
CA VAL A 746 -33.56 -18.12 -20.12
C VAL A 746 -34.27 -19.23 -20.92
N ASP A 747 -33.70 -19.71 -22.01
CA ASP A 747 -34.29 -20.84 -22.78
C ASP A 747 -34.27 -22.15 -21.97
N CYS A 748 -33.31 -22.27 -21.04
CA CYS A 748 -33.03 -23.48 -20.25
C CYS A 748 -33.11 -23.26 -18.74
N HIS A 749 -32.87 -22.04 -18.26
CA HIS A 749 -32.76 -21.66 -16.85
C HIS A 749 -33.81 -20.63 -16.44
N ASP A 750 -33.99 -20.45 -15.13
CA ASP A 750 -34.84 -19.41 -14.53
C ASP A 750 -34.13 -18.05 -14.37
N PHE A 751 -32.84 -17.98 -14.69
CA PHE A 751 -32.02 -16.76 -14.75
C PHE A 751 -31.62 -16.39 -16.19
N ASN A 752 -31.30 -15.11 -16.40
CA ASN A 752 -30.58 -14.65 -17.59
C ASN A 752 -29.12 -14.28 -17.26
N ARG A 753 -28.29 -14.08 -18.28
CA ARG A 753 -26.93 -13.52 -18.19
C ARG A 753 -26.80 -12.29 -19.07
#